data_AF-A0A1F9PZA4-F1
#
_entry.id   AF-A0A1F9PZA4-F1
#
_cell.length_a   1.000
_cell.length_b   1.000
_cell.length_c   1.000
_cell.angle_alpha   90.00
_cell.angle_beta   90.00
_cell.angle_gamma   90.00
#
_symmetry.space_group_name_H-M   'P 1'
#
loop_
_entity.id
_entity.type
_entity.pdbx_description
1 polymer ?
#
loop_
_entity_poly.entity_id
_entity_poly.type
_entity_poly.pdbx_seq_one_letter_code
_entity_poly.pdbx_strand_id
1 'polypeptide(L)'
;QASLEHLGKFIHDRLLPIMQKQAAFLRHELLTATGPEREEIRLQLKRLRDLDTDEIIERFLKPAKNPTLVDPGVPTDGPDVPDLLKLAPHELAARLLGIHALGRITLSLGALRAEDVLEILYDCQGMITHLEIVNMKDRALGREIDPERIHALQEALNTANVIKLKKLIRDIIQSVGSRTRREKLQEILYDISSLRSYYLKTPLASCIGTDSTGQSSRLYGMGMAVVDTLPARARRALAGTPGAEQKRLDVSVSARRRITALPEDECEPRFDLLHGLAAVIPPLRMFTRHKSVEWLAENYRLTPGRPGNVSLMGGVQREQGHDVGLEEHEPTPAKSQRLPHLRYLNSYLKNALKVLAGFLPAALTFALTKDWWVLAWFGAFIWFGITGVRNVIQMVLGSGGFKRSSLLQWNGLVSWGRLADSLLYTGFSVPLLDYLVKTKLLNEALGITLVTNPLVLYSVMAVANGLYIFSHNVLRGLPMAAAVANLFRSVLSIPLALVYSEAIVLLVAATGHPDAARAVGPWVAVISKLASDCAAGVIEGLADRDLFIRLRAWDYRGKLNQLFDTFQQLELLFPQEDALALLESPKQFMLTMSYEHKGLESIIIVNALDLLYFWMYQPRARGVLAGYLRDMGPEERRVFLLSQYVLLREREISQVFLDGLVGRNFGKALSFYLDMHREYLEDIQELAGQLATSAK
;
A
#
# COMPACT_ATOMS: atom_id res chain seq x y z
N GLN A 1 1.24 1.05 29.89
CA GLN A 1 1.05 2.10 30.92
C GLN A 1 -0.29 2.77 30.68
N ALA A 2 -1.12 2.91 31.70
CA ALA A 2 -2.36 3.69 31.60
C ALA A 2 -2.00 5.19 31.68
N SER A 3 -2.20 5.93 30.59
CA SER A 3 -2.04 7.39 30.58
C SER A 3 -3.34 8.09 31.01
N LEU A 4 -3.28 9.39 31.33
CA LEU A 4 -4.47 10.21 31.57
C LEU A 4 -5.47 10.16 30.41
N GLU A 5 -4.97 10.03 29.17
CA GLU A 5 -5.80 9.86 27.97
C GLU A 5 -6.58 8.53 27.99
N HIS A 6 -5.94 7.43 28.41
CA HIS A 6 -6.62 6.15 28.57
C HIS A 6 -7.70 6.20 29.67
N LEU A 7 -7.41 6.89 30.77
CA LEU A 7 -8.38 7.07 31.86
C LEU A 7 -9.55 7.95 31.44
N GLY A 8 -9.28 9.10 30.80
CA GLY A 8 -10.31 10.00 30.28
C GLY A 8 -11.23 9.28 29.30
N LYS A 9 -10.66 8.49 28.39
CA LYS A 9 -11.43 7.68 27.45
C LYS A 9 -12.28 6.62 28.15
N PHE A 10 -11.71 5.89 29.10
CA PHE A 10 -12.48 4.89 29.86
C PHE A 10 -13.69 5.51 30.56
N ILE A 11 -13.51 6.69 31.16
CA ILE A 11 -14.60 7.45 31.79
C ILE A 11 -15.63 7.86 30.74
N HIS A 12 -15.20 8.44 29.62
CA HIS A 12 -16.08 8.82 28.52
C HIS A 12 -16.90 7.63 28.00
N ASP A 13 -16.26 6.50 27.69
CA ASP A 13 -16.91 5.30 27.16
C ASP A 13 -17.96 4.73 28.13
N ARG A 14 -17.75 4.89 29.44
CA ARG A 14 -18.73 4.51 30.47
C ARG A 14 -19.85 5.53 30.63
N LEU A 15 -19.59 6.82 30.42
CA LEU A 15 -20.59 7.89 30.49
C LEU A 15 -21.45 7.97 29.23
N LEU A 16 -20.92 7.62 28.06
CA LEU A 16 -21.59 7.79 26.78
C LEU A 16 -23.01 7.18 26.73
N PRO A 17 -23.27 5.94 27.18
CA PRO A 17 -24.62 5.38 27.20
C PRO A 17 -25.59 6.16 28.12
N ILE A 18 -25.09 6.78 29.18
CA ILE A 18 -25.88 7.59 30.13
C ILE A 18 -26.18 8.95 29.51
N MET A 19 -25.18 9.58 28.90
CA MET A 19 -25.31 10.84 28.17
C MET A 19 -26.31 10.73 27.03
N GLN A 20 -26.29 9.63 26.27
CA GLN A 20 -27.25 9.36 25.20
C GLN A 20 -28.69 9.23 25.71
N LYS A 21 -28.90 8.54 26.85
CA LYS A 21 -30.22 8.44 27.49
C LYS A 21 -30.71 9.81 27.96
N GLN A 22 -29.85 10.60 28.60
CA GLN A 22 -30.19 11.95 29.05
C GLN A 22 -30.49 12.89 27.88
N ALA A 23 -29.72 12.82 26.80
CA ALA A 23 -29.96 13.61 25.58
C ALA A 23 -31.27 13.20 24.89
N ALA A 24 -31.65 11.92 24.91
CA ALA A 24 -32.96 11.48 24.42
C ALA A 24 -34.12 12.07 25.26
N PHE A 25 -33.98 12.09 26.58
CA PHE A 25 -34.97 12.70 27.49
C PHE A 25 -35.10 14.22 27.25
N LEU A 26 -33.99 14.95 27.24
CA LEU A 26 -33.96 16.39 27.00
C LEU A 26 -34.53 16.79 25.64
N ARG A 27 -34.35 15.96 24.60
CA ARG A 27 -34.97 16.19 23.28
C ARG A 27 -36.49 16.06 23.32
N HIS A 28 -37.02 15.09 24.09
CA HIS A 28 -38.46 14.96 24.26
C HIS A 28 -39.05 16.18 24.98
N GLU A 29 -38.37 16.68 26.02
CA GLU A 29 -38.78 17.92 26.71
C GLU A 29 -38.68 19.16 25.81
N LEU A 30 -37.69 19.22 24.92
CA LEU A 30 -37.53 20.33 23.96
C LEU A 30 -38.74 20.51 23.03
N LEU A 31 -39.50 19.43 22.75
CA LEU A 31 -40.72 19.48 21.93
C LEU A 31 -41.88 20.19 22.64
N THR A 32 -41.89 20.17 23.97
CA THR A 32 -42.96 20.73 24.81
C THR A 32 -42.58 22.03 25.51
N ALA A 33 -41.29 22.36 25.59
CA ALA A 33 -40.77 23.53 26.31
C ALA A 33 -41.01 24.87 25.59
N THR A 34 -41.20 25.94 26.37
CA THR A 34 -41.43 27.30 25.83
C THR A 34 -40.34 28.29 26.25
N GLY A 35 -40.01 29.22 25.35
CA GLY A 35 -39.11 30.36 25.57
C GLY A 35 -37.83 30.08 26.39
N PRO A 36 -37.78 30.48 27.67
CA PRO A 36 -36.59 30.34 28.52
C PRO A 36 -36.20 28.88 28.81
N GLU A 37 -37.17 27.97 29.01
CA GLU A 37 -36.90 26.55 29.28
C GLU A 37 -36.24 25.87 28.08
N ARG A 38 -36.62 26.28 26.87
CA ARG A 38 -36.05 25.77 25.63
C ARG A 38 -34.57 26.12 25.50
N GLU A 39 -34.17 27.34 25.88
CA GLU A 39 -32.78 27.75 25.89
C GLU A 39 -31.95 27.03 26.97
N GLU A 40 -32.55 26.74 28.12
CA GLU A 40 -31.89 25.96 29.17
C GLU A 40 -31.64 24.51 28.73
N ILE A 41 -32.64 23.85 28.14
CA ILE A 41 -32.51 22.49 27.60
C ILE A 41 -31.45 22.45 26.49
N ARG A 42 -31.41 23.47 25.61
CA ARG A 42 -30.36 23.62 24.60
C ARG A 42 -28.97 23.73 25.21
N LEU A 43 -28.82 24.53 26.26
CA LEU A 43 -27.56 24.68 26.96
C LEU A 43 -27.12 23.36 27.61
N GLN A 44 -28.05 22.58 28.16
CA GLN A 44 -27.77 21.27 28.73
C GLN A 44 -27.34 20.24 27.67
N LEU A 45 -28.06 20.16 26.54
CA LEU A 45 -27.67 19.33 25.40
C LEU A 45 -26.28 19.71 24.86
N LYS A 46 -26.01 21.02 24.76
CA LYS A 46 -24.69 21.52 24.38
C LYS A 46 -23.59 21.07 25.36
N ARG A 47 -23.84 21.15 26.67
CA ARG A 47 -22.89 20.68 27.70
C ARG A 47 -22.62 19.18 27.61
N LEU A 48 -23.65 18.38 27.34
CA LEU A 48 -23.48 16.93 27.14
C LEU A 48 -22.65 16.63 25.89
N ARG A 49 -22.90 17.34 24.79
CA ARG A 49 -22.12 17.19 23.55
C ARG A 49 -20.67 17.66 23.71
N ASP A 50 -20.45 18.73 24.46
CA ASP A 50 -19.11 19.31 24.64
C ASP A 50 -18.26 18.51 25.67
N LEU A 51 -18.86 17.54 26.38
CA LEU A 51 -18.16 16.65 27.33
C LEU A 51 -17.46 15.49 26.60
N ASP A 52 -16.41 15.81 25.86
CA ASP A 52 -15.52 14.83 25.22
C ASP A 52 -14.40 14.33 26.15
N THR A 53 -13.64 13.33 25.70
CA THR A 53 -12.48 12.79 26.44
C THR A 53 -11.53 13.88 26.90
N ASP A 54 -11.25 14.87 26.02
CA ASP A 54 -10.35 15.98 26.32
C ASP A 54 -10.93 16.92 27.38
N GLU A 55 -12.24 17.21 27.34
CA GLU A 55 -12.94 18.01 28.35
C GLU A 55 -12.91 17.32 29.72
N ILE A 56 -13.07 16.00 29.76
CA ILE A 56 -12.96 15.23 31.01
C ILE A 56 -11.55 15.39 31.60
N ILE A 57 -10.53 15.29 30.77
CA ILE A 57 -9.14 15.43 31.20
C ILE A 57 -8.87 16.85 31.71
N GLU A 58 -9.21 17.86 30.92
CA GLU A 58 -9.00 19.28 31.22
C GLU A 58 -9.71 19.71 32.51
N ARG A 59 -10.95 19.27 32.69
CA ARG A 59 -11.82 19.76 33.76
C ARG A 59 -11.68 18.97 35.05
N PHE A 60 -11.40 17.67 34.98
CA PHE A 60 -11.42 16.78 36.14
C PHE A 60 -10.10 16.06 36.42
N LEU A 61 -9.31 15.69 35.40
CA LEU A 61 -8.14 14.82 35.61
C LEU A 61 -6.80 15.56 35.64
N LYS A 62 -6.75 16.82 35.18
CA LYS A 62 -5.51 17.60 35.21
C LYS A 62 -4.95 17.73 36.64
N PRO A 63 -3.63 17.67 36.82
CA PRO A 63 -2.99 17.87 38.13
C PRO A 63 -3.38 19.19 38.81
N ALA A 64 -3.54 20.27 38.03
CA ALA A 64 -4.02 21.56 38.53
C ALA A 64 -5.42 21.52 39.19
N LYS A 65 -6.23 20.50 38.89
CA LYS A 65 -7.55 20.26 39.50
C LYS A 65 -7.49 19.27 40.66
N ASN A 66 -6.38 18.56 40.81
CA ASN A 66 -6.14 17.56 41.84
C ASN A 66 -4.80 17.86 42.55
N PRO A 67 -4.68 19.01 43.26
CA PRO A 67 -3.42 19.45 43.85
C PRO A 67 -2.90 18.53 44.97
N THR A 68 -3.72 17.61 45.46
CA THR A 68 -3.34 16.58 46.44
C THR A 68 -2.56 15.42 45.81
N LEU A 69 -2.58 15.30 44.48
CA LEU A 69 -1.82 14.29 43.74
C LEU A 69 -0.52 14.89 43.22
N VAL A 70 0.56 14.12 43.29
CA VAL A 70 1.86 14.53 42.73
C VAL A 70 1.75 14.56 41.21
N ASP A 71 2.12 15.69 40.60
CA ASP A 71 2.15 15.83 39.15
C ASP A 71 3.39 15.11 38.58
N PRO A 72 3.23 14.00 37.84
CA PRO A 72 4.37 13.29 37.25
C PRO A 72 5.08 14.10 36.14
N GLY A 73 4.46 15.18 35.63
CA GLY A 73 5.04 16.06 34.63
C GLY A 73 5.98 17.12 35.20
N VAL A 74 6.05 17.27 36.53
CA VAL A 74 6.96 18.20 37.20
C VAL A 74 8.10 17.40 37.84
N PRO A 75 9.34 17.55 37.36
CA PRO A 75 10.49 16.92 37.98
C PRO A 75 10.62 17.38 39.44
N THR A 76 10.87 16.44 40.34
CA THR A 76 11.14 16.72 41.76
C THR A 76 12.46 16.04 42.14
N ASP A 77 13.19 16.58 43.12
CA ASP A 77 14.47 16.03 43.58
C ASP A 77 14.29 15.04 44.75
N GLY A 78 13.14 14.35 44.77
CA GLY A 78 12.80 13.41 45.84
C GLY A 78 13.60 12.09 45.76
N PRO A 79 13.77 11.38 46.89
CA PRO A 79 14.42 10.07 46.91
C PRO A 79 13.68 9.04 46.04
N ASP A 80 12.35 9.17 45.93
CA ASP A 80 11.48 8.24 45.19
C ASP A 80 11.39 8.53 43.68
N VAL A 81 12.12 9.53 43.18
CA VAL A 81 12.04 9.91 41.76
C VAL A 81 12.92 8.98 40.91
N PRO A 82 12.37 8.39 39.83
CA PRO A 82 13.12 7.52 38.94
C PRO A 82 14.40 8.18 38.41
N ASP A 83 15.51 7.43 38.35
CA ASP A 83 16.82 7.95 37.94
C ASP A 83 16.81 8.62 36.56
N LEU A 84 15.97 8.13 35.64
CA LEU A 84 15.83 8.72 34.30
C LEU A 84 15.31 10.17 34.31
N LEU A 85 14.52 10.57 35.31
CA LEU A 85 13.97 11.92 35.43
C LEU A 85 14.96 12.91 36.09
N LYS A 86 16.08 12.40 36.62
CA LYS A 86 17.17 13.20 37.22
C LYS A 86 18.27 13.56 36.22
N LEU A 87 18.27 12.92 35.04
CA LEU A 87 19.32 13.10 34.05
C LEU A 87 19.21 14.47 33.36
N ALA A 88 20.37 15.09 33.14
CA ALA A 88 20.45 16.29 32.33
C ALA A 88 20.21 15.97 30.83
N PRO A 89 19.79 16.95 30.01
CA PRO A 89 19.54 16.73 28.58
C PRO A 89 20.71 16.08 27.83
N HIS A 90 21.95 16.48 28.17
CA HIS A 90 23.16 15.92 27.55
C HIS A 90 23.39 14.45 27.91
N GLU A 91 23.13 14.05 29.16
CA GLU A 91 23.27 12.66 29.61
C GLU A 91 22.21 11.77 28.96
N LEU A 92 20.98 12.29 28.82
CA LEU A 92 19.90 11.60 28.15
C LEU A 92 20.21 11.42 26.65
N ALA A 93 20.70 12.46 25.98
CA ALA A 93 21.14 12.38 24.59
C ALA A 93 22.30 11.39 24.41
N ALA A 94 23.29 11.41 25.30
CA ALA A 94 24.42 10.48 25.26
C ALA A 94 23.98 9.02 25.44
N ARG A 95 23.04 8.78 26.37
CA ARG A 95 22.47 7.44 26.60
C ARG A 95 21.67 6.94 25.40
N LEU A 96 20.91 7.81 24.73
CA LEU A 96 20.19 7.47 23.50
C LEU A 96 21.13 7.10 22.36
N LEU A 97 22.24 7.85 22.19
CA LEU A 97 23.27 7.52 21.21
C LEU A 97 24.02 6.22 21.55
N GLY A 98 24.15 5.89 22.84
CA GLY A 98 24.68 4.59 23.28
C GLY A 98 23.84 3.39 22.84
N ILE A 99 22.53 3.58 22.63
CA ILE A 99 21.64 2.53 22.09
C ILE A 99 21.76 2.45 20.57
N HIS A 100 21.80 3.60 19.89
CA HIS A 100 21.90 3.66 18.43
C HIS A 100 22.82 4.80 17.99
N ALA A 101 24.08 4.47 17.69
CA ALA A 101 25.14 5.45 17.42
C ALA A 101 24.87 6.36 16.21
N LEU A 102 24.08 5.88 15.24
CA LEU A 102 23.64 6.67 14.05
C LEU A 102 22.23 7.27 14.25
N GLY A 103 21.76 7.34 15.49
CA GLY A 103 20.42 7.76 15.84
C GLY A 103 20.20 9.24 15.52
N ARG A 104 19.01 9.57 15.02
CA ARG A 104 18.58 10.96 14.86
C ARG A 104 17.79 11.35 16.10
N ILE A 105 18.34 12.25 16.90
CA ILE A 105 17.62 12.84 18.04
C ILE A 105 16.82 14.05 17.56
N THR A 106 15.52 14.00 17.80
CA THR A 106 14.58 15.08 17.51
C THR A 106 14.17 15.77 18.80
N LEU A 107 14.30 17.10 18.85
CA LEU A 107 13.77 17.91 19.94
C LEU A 107 12.32 18.32 19.61
N SER A 108 11.38 17.89 20.45
CA SER A 108 10.01 18.41 20.43
C SER A 108 9.99 19.82 21.02
N LEU A 109 9.31 20.74 20.33
CA LEU A 109 9.27 22.17 20.69
C LEU A 109 8.08 22.53 21.59
N GLY A 110 7.26 21.55 21.98
CA GLY A 110 6.06 21.77 22.80
C GLY A 110 6.39 22.46 24.14
N ALA A 111 5.73 23.59 24.39
CA ALA A 111 5.92 24.44 25.58
C ALA A 111 7.34 25.03 25.76
N LEU A 112 8.24 24.89 24.78
CA LEU A 112 9.57 25.50 24.81
C LEU A 112 9.56 26.90 24.18
N ARG A 113 10.36 27.79 24.74
CA ARG A 113 10.69 29.10 24.17
C ARG A 113 12.06 29.08 23.51
N ALA A 114 12.38 30.14 22.76
CA ALA A 114 13.67 30.25 22.10
C ALA A 114 14.87 30.16 23.08
N GLU A 115 14.74 30.70 24.29
CA GLU A 115 15.75 30.55 25.35
C GLU A 115 15.95 29.10 25.81
N ASP A 116 14.88 28.30 25.91
CA ASP A 116 14.97 26.89 26.31
C ASP A 116 15.66 26.08 25.22
N VAL A 117 15.27 26.30 23.98
CA VAL A 117 15.86 25.61 22.81
C VAL A 117 17.34 25.95 22.69
N LEU A 118 17.73 27.21 22.86
CA LEU A 118 19.13 27.62 22.78
C LEU A 118 20.00 26.95 23.83
N GLU A 119 19.54 26.89 25.09
CA GLU A 119 20.26 26.21 26.16
C GLU A 119 20.38 24.71 25.90
N ILE A 120 19.30 24.05 25.52
CA ILE A 120 19.30 22.60 25.24
C ILE A 120 20.24 22.27 24.06
N LEU A 121 20.21 23.07 22.98
CA LEU A 121 21.08 22.85 21.82
C LEU A 121 22.56 23.05 22.16
N TYR A 122 22.88 23.96 23.09
CA TYR A 122 24.25 24.19 23.56
C TYR A 122 24.72 23.07 24.49
N ASP A 123 23.92 22.72 25.51
CA ASP A 123 24.24 21.68 26.49
C ASP A 123 24.42 20.31 25.82
N CYS A 124 23.63 20.02 24.78
CA CYS A 124 23.72 18.77 24.03
C CYS A 124 24.84 18.75 22.96
N GLN A 125 25.62 19.83 22.79
CA GLN A 125 26.83 19.86 21.94
C GLN A 125 26.67 19.28 20.52
N GLY A 126 25.51 19.47 19.89
CA GLY A 126 25.22 18.95 18.54
C GLY A 126 24.64 17.53 18.47
N MET A 127 24.39 16.87 19.61
CA MET A 127 23.71 15.56 19.64
C MET A 127 22.26 15.64 19.15
N ILE A 128 21.61 16.79 19.28
CA ILE A 128 20.26 17.04 18.72
C ILE A 128 20.41 17.37 17.26
N THR A 129 19.78 16.58 16.39
CA THR A 129 19.96 16.68 14.93
C THR A 129 18.74 17.28 14.22
N HIS A 130 17.56 17.18 14.83
CA HIS A 130 16.30 17.63 14.23
C HIS A 130 15.48 18.46 15.24
N LEU A 131 14.77 19.47 14.73
CA LEU A 131 13.69 20.15 15.45
C LEU A 131 12.34 19.73 14.89
N GLU A 132 11.40 19.36 15.76
CA GLU A 132 10.01 19.15 15.37
C GLU A 132 9.31 20.51 15.23
N ILE A 133 9.39 21.10 14.03
CA ILE A 133 8.90 22.46 13.74
C ILE A 133 7.36 22.55 13.77
N VAL A 134 6.67 21.44 13.55
CA VAL A 134 5.21 21.34 13.67
C VAL A 134 4.87 20.01 14.31
N ASN A 135 4.23 20.08 15.46
CA ASN A 135 3.60 18.94 16.11
C ASN A 135 2.10 19.23 16.18
N MET A 136 1.29 18.45 15.46
CA MET A 136 -0.14 18.71 15.38
C MET A 136 -0.88 18.64 16.73
N LYS A 137 -0.34 17.87 17.69
CA LYS A 137 -0.88 17.82 19.06
C LYS A 137 -0.59 19.09 19.82
N ASP A 138 0.66 19.54 19.82
CA ASP A 138 1.04 20.77 20.50
C ASP A 138 0.35 21.99 19.89
N ARG A 139 0.19 22.01 18.58
CA ARG A 139 -0.57 23.05 17.87
C ARG A 139 -2.04 23.08 18.29
N ALA A 140 -2.70 21.93 18.32
CA ALA A 140 -4.09 21.83 18.75
C ALA A 140 -4.30 22.20 20.23
N LEU A 141 -3.29 21.93 21.07
CA LEU A 141 -3.29 22.27 22.50
C LEU A 141 -2.77 23.68 22.81
N GLY A 142 -2.37 24.46 21.80
CA GLY A 142 -1.84 25.81 21.97
C GLY A 142 -0.48 25.85 22.71
N ARG A 143 0.32 24.80 22.57
CA ARG A 143 1.65 24.66 23.20
C ARG A 143 2.80 25.18 22.34
N GLU A 144 2.53 25.61 21.11
CA GLU A 144 3.51 26.33 20.27
C GLU A 144 3.64 27.77 20.76
N ILE A 145 4.66 28.06 21.59
CA ILE A 145 4.80 29.37 22.25
C ILE A 145 5.55 30.38 21.37
N ASP A 146 6.72 30.00 20.85
CA ASP A 146 7.65 30.93 20.19
C ASP A 146 8.22 30.39 18.85
N PRO A 147 7.37 29.95 17.91
CA PRO A 147 7.81 29.25 16.70
C PRO A 147 8.68 30.15 15.78
N GLU A 148 8.41 31.45 15.72
CA GLU A 148 9.13 32.38 14.85
C GLU A 148 10.57 32.60 15.30
N ARG A 149 10.81 32.81 16.60
CA ARG A 149 12.17 33.00 17.14
C ARG A 149 12.97 31.70 17.11
N ILE A 150 12.33 30.55 17.36
CA ILE A 150 12.99 29.24 17.24
C ILE A 150 13.40 28.97 15.79
N HIS A 151 12.53 29.25 14.81
CA HIS A 151 12.88 29.13 13.39
C HIS A 151 14.02 30.07 12.99
N ALA A 152 13.99 31.33 13.46
CA ALA A 152 15.07 32.28 13.21
C ALA A 152 16.41 31.83 13.82
N LEU A 153 16.38 31.21 15.00
CA LEU A 153 17.54 30.62 15.66
C LEU A 153 18.11 29.46 14.82
N GLN A 154 17.26 28.52 14.39
CA GLN A 154 17.65 27.40 13.53
C GLN A 154 18.29 27.89 12.23
N GLU A 155 17.68 28.88 11.56
CA GLU A 155 18.21 29.45 10.32
C GLU A 155 19.57 30.13 10.55
N ALA A 156 19.73 30.86 11.67
CA ALA A 156 20.99 31.51 12.01
C ALA A 156 22.13 30.51 12.29
N LEU A 157 21.83 29.40 12.95
CA LEU A 157 22.76 28.29 13.17
C LEU A 157 23.16 27.64 11.83
N ASN A 158 22.18 27.29 11.00
CA ASN A 158 22.40 26.56 9.75
C ASN A 158 23.10 27.40 8.67
N THR A 159 22.87 28.71 8.62
CA THR A 159 23.54 29.61 7.66
C THR A 159 24.93 30.05 8.12
N ALA A 160 25.38 29.63 9.30
CA ALA A 160 26.63 30.04 9.93
C ALA A 160 26.82 31.57 10.04
N ASN A 161 25.72 32.33 10.04
CA ASN A 161 25.75 33.79 10.10
C ASN A 161 25.89 34.26 11.56
N VAL A 162 27.15 34.47 11.96
CA VAL A 162 27.51 34.87 13.33
C VAL A 162 26.87 36.20 13.74
N ILE A 163 26.70 37.14 12.81
CA ILE A 163 26.09 38.45 13.10
C ILE A 163 24.60 38.27 13.44
N LYS A 164 23.87 37.48 12.63
CA LYS A 164 22.44 37.17 12.86
C LYS A 164 22.27 36.39 14.17
N LEU A 165 23.12 35.39 14.42
CA LEU A 165 23.09 34.58 15.63
C LEU A 165 23.36 35.43 16.89
N LYS A 166 24.41 36.26 16.87
CA LYS A 166 24.75 37.16 17.98
C LYS A 166 23.63 38.14 18.29
N LYS A 167 22.97 38.68 17.27
CA LYS A 167 21.81 39.56 17.45
C LYS A 167 20.65 38.83 18.12
N LEU A 168 20.27 37.66 17.60
CA LEU A 168 19.19 36.85 18.17
C LEU A 168 19.46 36.45 19.63
N ILE A 169 20.68 36.02 19.96
CA ILE A 169 21.03 35.65 21.34
C ILE A 169 20.94 36.88 22.26
N ARG A 170 21.38 38.07 21.83
CA ARG A 170 21.22 39.31 22.61
C ARG A 170 19.75 39.66 22.83
N ASP A 171 18.93 39.52 21.81
CA ASP A 171 17.48 39.76 21.90
C ASP A 171 16.83 38.75 22.89
N ILE A 172 17.28 37.48 22.89
CA ILE A 172 16.87 36.47 23.86
C ILE A 172 17.29 36.86 25.30
N ILE A 173 18.54 37.25 25.52
CA ILE A 173 19.07 37.69 26.82
C ILE A 173 18.26 38.87 27.39
N GLN A 174 17.84 39.82 26.55
CA GLN A 174 17.03 40.96 26.97
C GLN A 174 15.60 40.55 27.36
N SER A 175 15.04 39.53 26.71
CA SER A 175 13.68 39.04 26.99
C SER A 175 13.54 38.21 28.27
N VAL A 176 14.64 37.64 28.78
CA VAL A 176 14.64 36.78 29.96
C VAL A 176 14.71 37.60 31.24
N GLY A 177 13.80 37.34 32.19
CA GLY A 177 13.76 38.03 33.50
C GLY A 177 14.71 37.45 34.56
N SER A 178 14.95 36.14 34.54
CA SER A 178 15.76 35.42 35.54
C SER A 178 17.25 35.74 35.41
N ARG A 179 17.91 36.05 36.54
CA ARG A 179 19.33 36.41 36.59
C ARG A 179 20.25 35.23 36.25
N THR A 180 20.02 34.07 36.86
CA THR A 180 20.83 32.84 36.63
C THR A 180 20.77 32.41 35.17
N ARG A 181 19.57 32.48 34.59
CA ARG A 181 19.33 32.15 33.18
C ARG A 181 20.04 33.14 32.25
N ARG A 182 20.02 34.42 32.59
CA ARG A 182 20.71 35.46 31.84
C ARG A 182 22.23 35.26 31.86
N GLU A 183 22.80 34.84 32.99
CA GLU A 183 24.23 34.51 33.12
C GLU A 183 24.62 33.34 32.22
N LYS A 184 23.84 32.25 32.19
CA LYS A 184 24.06 31.11 31.27
C LYS A 184 23.97 31.52 29.80
N LEU A 185 22.97 32.31 29.43
CA LEU A 185 22.84 32.80 28.04
C LEU A 185 23.97 33.74 27.63
N GLN A 186 24.54 34.51 28.59
CA GLN A 186 25.74 35.31 28.35
C GLN A 186 26.97 34.43 28.13
N GLU A 187 27.12 33.34 28.88
CA GLU A 187 28.17 32.34 28.65
C GLU A 187 28.08 31.76 27.24
N ILE A 188 26.88 31.34 26.80
CA ILE A 188 26.64 30.87 25.43
C ILE A 188 26.99 31.94 24.39
N LEU A 189 26.73 33.22 24.69
CA LEU A 189 27.09 34.34 23.81
C LEU A 189 28.61 34.54 23.72
N TYR A 190 29.35 34.36 24.81
CA TYR A 190 30.81 34.39 24.82
C TYR A 190 31.40 33.18 24.07
N ASP A 191 30.76 32.01 24.17
CA ASP A 191 31.15 30.78 23.49
C ASP A 191 30.36 30.50 22.18
N ILE A 192 29.97 31.56 21.48
CA ILE A 192 29.21 31.46 20.22
C ILE A 192 29.95 30.66 19.13
N SER A 193 31.28 30.64 19.20
CA SER A 193 32.14 29.90 18.26
C SER A 193 31.94 28.39 18.39
N SER A 194 31.85 27.87 19.62
CA SER A 194 31.62 26.44 19.87
C SER A 194 30.20 26.05 19.48
N LEU A 195 29.19 26.85 19.86
CA LEU A 195 27.81 26.63 19.44
C LEU A 195 27.67 26.54 17.92
N ARG A 196 28.35 27.43 17.18
CA ARG A 196 28.39 27.39 15.72
C ARG A 196 29.06 26.11 15.21
N SER A 197 30.15 25.69 15.82
CA SER A 197 30.94 24.54 15.37
C SER A 197 30.13 23.23 15.40
N TYR A 198 29.21 23.10 16.36
CA TYR A 198 28.34 21.92 16.50
C TYR A 198 27.44 21.67 15.27
N TYR A 199 26.95 22.72 14.62
CA TYR A 199 25.99 22.63 13.51
C TYR A 199 26.57 23.03 12.14
N LEU A 200 27.88 23.29 12.06
CA LEU A 200 28.52 23.76 10.82
C LEU A 200 28.60 22.66 9.75
N LYS A 201 28.89 21.41 10.16
CA LYS A 201 29.01 20.25 9.25
C LYS A 201 27.67 19.57 9.01
N THR A 202 26.89 19.44 10.07
CA THR A 202 25.57 18.81 10.09
C THR A 202 24.54 19.87 10.51
N PRO A 203 23.83 20.47 9.55
CA PRO A 203 22.84 21.48 9.88
C PRO A 203 21.69 20.86 10.68
N LEU A 204 21.13 21.64 11.58
CA LEU A 204 19.96 21.27 12.37
C LEU A 204 18.75 21.13 11.45
N ALA A 205 18.32 19.90 11.21
CA ALA A 205 17.24 19.58 10.29
C ALA A 205 15.86 19.84 10.91
N SER A 206 14.81 19.79 10.08
CA SER A 206 13.43 20.00 10.51
C SER A 206 12.61 18.76 10.24
N CYS A 207 11.69 18.44 11.14
CA CYS A 207 10.67 17.41 10.94
C CYS A 207 9.29 17.92 11.34
N ILE A 208 8.26 17.24 10.83
CA ILE A 208 6.87 17.51 11.14
C ILE A 208 6.21 16.21 11.60
N GLY A 209 5.37 16.29 12.62
CA GLY A 209 4.74 15.15 13.26
C GLY A 209 3.22 15.26 13.32
N THR A 210 2.55 14.14 13.06
CA THR A 210 1.14 13.94 13.42
C THR A 210 1.07 12.87 14.48
N ASP A 211 0.30 13.10 15.54
CA ASP A 211 0.12 12.09 16.58
C ASP A 211 -0.83 10.98 16.11
N SER A 212 -0.55 9.75 16.54
CA SER A 212 -1.31 8.54 16.23
C SER A 212 -2.51 8.33 17.17
N THR A 213 -2.75 9.25 18.10
CA THR A 213 -3.87 9.18 19.03
C THR A 213 -5.17 9.57 18.31
N GLY A 214 -5.69 8.66 17.49
CA GLY A 214 -7.05 8.73 16.91
C GLY A 214 -8.16 8.58 17.96
N GLN A 215 -7.95 9.08 19.18
CA GLN A 215 -8.85 8.98 20.32
C GLN A 215 -9.30 10.36 20.84
N SER A 216 -8.64 11.45 20.43
CA SER A 216 -9.06 12.80 20.75
C SER A 216 -9.96 13.36 19.65
N SER A 217 -11.08 13.94 20.06
CA SER A 217 -12.04 14.68 19.23
C SER A 217 -11.49 16.00 18.69
N ARG A 218 -10.39 16.51 19.28
CA ARG A 218 -9.78 17.81 18.97
C ARG A 218 -8.54 17.69 18.08
N LEU A 219 -7.95 16.50 17.97
CA LEU A 219 -6.77 16.25 17.14
C LEU A 219 -7.14 15.90 15.69
N TYR A 220 -6.30 16.34 14.77
CA TYR A 220 -6.36 15.91 13.38
C TYR A 220 -5.88 14.46 13.26
N GLY A 221 -6.58 13.66 12.45
CA GLY A 221 -6.16 12.29 12.17
C GLY A 221 -4.78 12.20 11.49
N MET A 222 -4.20 11.00 11.53
CA MET A 222 -2.86 10.75 10.98
C MET A 222 -2.73 11.07 9.48
N GLY A 223 -1.53 11.48 9.11
CA GLY A 223 -1.08 11.50 7.73
C GLY A 223 -1.03 12.89 7.11
N MET A 224 0.07 13.14 6.41
CA MET A 224 0.33 14.37 5.67
C MET A 224 0.68 14.01 4.23
N ALA A 225 0.32 14.89 3.29
CA ALA A 225 0.74 14.78 1.91
C ALA A 225 1.31 16.10 1.41
N VAL A 226 2.43 16.02 0.70
CA VAL A 226 2.96 17.15 -0.06
C VAL A 226 2.12 17.27 -1.34
N VAL A 227 1.29 18.30 -1.41
CA VAL A 227 0.27 18.50 -2.46
C VAL A 227 0.87 18.43 -3.86
N ASP A 228 2.09 18.94 -4.03
CA ASP A 228 2.80 18.99 -5.32
C ASP A 228 3.19 17.60 -5.86
N THR A 229 3.33 16.62 -4.98
CA THR A 229 3.65 15.22 -5.37
C THR A 229 2.42 14.42 -5.78
N LEU A 230 1.22 14.96 -5.59
CA LEU A 230 -0.02 14.23 -5.80
C LEU A 230 -0.53 14.29 -7.25
N PRO A 231 -1.14 13.20 -7.75
CA PRO A 231 -1.82 13.20 -9.06
C PRO A 231 -2.90 14.28 -9.14
N ALA A 232 -3.17 14.79 -10.35
CA ALA A 232 -4.13 15.88 -10.57
C ALA A 232 -5.55 15.57 -10.05
N ARG A 233 -5.96 14.29 -10.03
CA ARG A 233 -7.24 13.85 -9.44
C ARG A 233 -7.25 14.01 -7.92
N ALA A 234 -6.15 13.64 -7.25
CA ALA A 234 -6.02 13.76 -5.80
C ALA A 234 -5.92 15.23 -5.37
N ARG A 235 -5.18 16.06 -6.11
CA ARG A 235 -5.14 17.52 -5.89
C ARG A 235 -6.53 18.17 -5.97
N ARG A 236 -7.33 17.78 -6.96
CA ARG A 236 -8.72 18.24 -7.09
C ARG A 236 -9.62 17.77 -5.95
N ALA A 237 -9.46 16.52 -5.50
CA ALA A 237 -10.21 15.99 -4.36
C ALA A 237 -9.90 16.75 -3.06
N LEU A 238 -8.62 17.07 -2.81
CA LEU A 238 -8.21 17.87 -1.67
C LEU A 238 -8.76 19.29 -1.73
N ALA A 239 -8.67 19.95 -2.88
CA ALA A 239 -9.23 21.29 -3.07
C ALA A 239 -10.75 21.34 -2.93
N GLY A 240 -11.46 20.25 -3.28
CA GLY A 240 -12.92 20.14 -3.17
C GLY A 240 -13.43 19.78 -1.76
N THR A 241 -12.55 19.62 -0.77
CA THR A 241 -12.95 19.28 0.61
C THR A 241 -13.35 20.54 1.37
N PRO A 242 -14.45 20.53 2.15
CA PRO A 242 -14.79 21.65 3.04
C PRO A 242 -13.63 21.95 4.00
N GLY A 243 -13.26 23.23 4.15
CA GLY A 243 -12.12 23.62 4.99
C GLY A 243 -10.75 23.23 4.42
N ALA A 244 -10.62 23.04 3.10
CA ALA A 244 -9.35 22.68 2.45
C ALA A 244 -8.17 23.61 2.81
N GLU A 245 -8.44 24.91 2.99
CA GLU A 245 -7.41 25.87 3.42
C GLU A 245 -6.97 25.66 4.88
N GLN A 246 -7.90 25.31 5.77
CA GLN A 246 -7.62 25.01 7.18
C GLN A 246 -6.84 23.70 7.36
N LYS A 247 -6.93 22.79 6.38
CA LYS A 247 -6.16 21.53 6.34
C LYS A 247 -4.77 21.71 5.73
N ARG A 248 -4.42 22.89 5.22
CA ARG A 248 -3.06 23.18 4.75
C ARG A 248 -2.24 23.72 5.91
N LEU A 249 -1.13 23.06 6.17
CA LEU A 249 -0.17 23.52 7.17
C LEU A 249 0.59 24.71 6.62
N ASP A 250 1.02 25.59 7.51
CA ASP A 250 1.98 26.67 7.29
C ASP A 250 3.42 26.13 7.14
N VAL A 251 3.57 25.03 6.39
CA VAL A 251 4.85 24.38 6.11
C VAL A 251 4.97 24.14 4.61
N SER A 252 6.09 24.60 4.07
CA SER A 252 6.51 24.30 2.70
C SER A 252 7.61 23.24 2.69
N VAL A 253 7.44 22.22 1.85
CA VAL A 253 8.37 21.11 1.67
C VAL A 253 8.83 21.05 0.23
N SER A 254 10.13 21.13 0.00
CA SER A 254 10.69 20.85 -1.32
C SER A 254 10.82 19.34 -1.51
N ALA A 255 10.10 18.80 -2.49
CA ALA A 255 10.15 17.39 -2.87
C ALA A 255 10.77 17.23 -4.26
N ARG A 256 11.81 16.39 -4.37
CA ARG A 256 12.44 16.04 -5.66
C ARG A 256 12.03 14.64 -6.10
N ARG A 257 11.69 14.51 -7.37
CA ARG A 257 11.43 13.21 -8.00
C ARG A 257 12.75 12.59 -8.44
N ARG A 258 13.16 11.49 -7.80
CA ARG A 258 14.30 10.66 -8.21
C ARG A 258 13.78 9.48 -9.02
N ILE A 259 14.34 9.29 -10.21
CA ILE A 259 14.07 8.11 -11.04
C ILE A 259 15.39 7.35 -11.14
N THR A 260 15.45 6.18 -10.50
CA THR A 260 16.63 5.32 -10.55
C THR A 260 16.36 4.19 -11.53
N ALA A 261 17.17 4.10 -12.58
CA ALA A 261 17.15 2.97 -13.50
C ALA A 261 18.24 1.97 -13.06
N LEU A 262 17.84 0.74 -12.75
CA LEU A 262 18.80 -0.30 -12.38
C LEU A 262 19.57 -0.80 -13.63
N PRO A 263 20.86 -1.15 -13.50
CA PRO A 263 21.62 -1.78 -14.58
C PRO A 263 20.98 -3.11 -15.01
N GLU A 264 21.20 -3.51 -16.26
CA GLU A 264 20.62 -4.74 -16.84
C GLU A 264 21.08 -6.01 -16.10
N ASP A 265 22.27 -6.00 -15.49
CA ASP A 265 22.88 -7.17 -14.81
C ASP A 265 22.28 -7.47 -13.42
N GLU A 266 21.63 -6.48 -12.78
CA GLU A 266 20.94 -6.67 -11.49
C GLU A 266 19.45 -6.95 -11.64
N CYS A 267 18.92 -6.82 -12.87
CA CYS A 267 17.54 -7.17 -13.15
C CYS A 267 17.44 -8.67 -13.37
N GLU A 268 16.75 -9.40 -12.48
CA GLU A 268 16.38 -10.79 -12.76
C GLU A 268 15.73 -10.87 -14.16
N PRO A 269 16.19 -11.78 -15.04
CA PRO A 269 15.77 -11.84 -16.43
C PRO A 269 14.29 -12.19 -16.49
N ARG A 270 13.44 -11.17 -16.68
CA ARG A 270 11.99 -11.31 -16.43
C ARG A 270 11.09 -10.78 -17.54
N PHE A 271 11.62 -10.76 -18.76
CA PHE A 271 10.86 -10.72 -20.01
C PHE A 271 11.75 -11.19 -21.19
N ASP A 272 12.01 -12.49 -21.34
CA ASP A 272 12.89 -13.01 -22.41
C ASP A 272 12.49 -12.50 -23.81
N LEU A 273 11.19 -12.39 -24.07
CA LEU A 273 10.67 -11.99 -25.38
C LEU A 273 10.74 -10.47 -25.64
N LEU A 274 10.49 -9.64 -24.62
CA LEU A 274 10.63 -8.18 -24.76
C LEU A 274 12.09 -7.73 -24.65
N HIS A 275 12.95 -8.44 -23.91
CA HIS A 275 14.40 -8.22 -23.96
C HIS A 275 14.95 -8.58 -25.35
N GLY A 276 14.51 -9.69 -25.96
CA GLY A 276 14.85 -10.01 -27.35
C GLY A 276 14.37 -8.96 -28.35
N LEU A 277 13.13 -8.48 -28.24
CA LEU A 277 12.60 -7.43 -29.11
C LEU A 277 13.21 -6.05 -28.85
N ALA A 278 13.50 -5.71 -27.59
CA ALA A 278 14.20 -4.47 -27.22
C ALA A 278 15.69 -4.52 -27.61
N ALA A 279 16.30 -5.71 -27.66
CA ALA A 279 17.63 -5.89 -28.21
C ALA A 279 17.67 -5.52 -29.70
N VAL A 280 16.61 -5.84 -30.45
CA VAL A 280 16.47 -5.56 -31.88
C VAL A 280 15.98 -4.13 -32.18
N ILE A 281 15.16 -3.53 -31.31
CA ILE A 281 14.60 -2.18 -31.51
C ILE A 281 15.09 -1.21 -30.41
N PRO A 282 16.14 -0.39 -30.67
CA PRO A 282 16.75 0.51 -29.68
C PRO A 282 15.77 1.42 -28.89
N PRO A 283 14.73 2.04 -29.49
CA PRO A 283 13.80 2.89 -28.73
C PRO A 283 12.92 2.09 -27.74
N LEU A 284 12.74 0.78 -27.92
CA LEU A 284 12.00 -0.08 -26.99
C LEU A 284 12.77 -0.34 -25.68
N ARG A 285 14.11 -0.24 -25.69
CA ARG A 285 14.97 -0.42 -24.49
C ARG A 285 14.68 0.61 -23.39
N MET A 286 14.26 1.82 -23.75
CA MET A 286 13.93 2.87 -22.78
C MET A 286 12.66 2.53 -21.96
N PHE A 287 11.79 1.69 -22.50
CA PHE A 287 10.52 1.29 -21.90
C PHE A 287 10.58 -0.02 -21.12
N THR A 288 11.61 -0.85 -21.33
CA THR A 288 11.78 -2.14 -20.65
C THR A 288 12.64 -2.06 -19.39
N ARG A 289 13.45 -1.01 -19.22
CA ARG A 289 14.28 -0.83 -18.00
C ARG A 289 13.43 -0.61 -16.76
N HIS A 290 13.75 -1.35 -15.70
CA HIS A 290 13.14 -1.15 -14.38
C HIS A 290 13.51 0.24 -13.85
N LYS A 291 12.51 1.05 -13.52
CA LYS A 291 12.67 2.40 -12.99
C LYS A 291 12.01 2.44 -11.61
N SER A 292 12.79 2.61 -10.55
CA SER A 292 12.22 3.02 -9.27
C SER A 292 11.97 4.52 -9.30
N VAL A 293 10.83 4.94 -8.76
CA VAL A 293 10.46 6.36 -8.64
C VAL A 293 10.28 6.65 -7.18
N GLU A 294 11.14 7.52 -6.65
CA GLU A 294 11.12 7.94 -5.25
C GLU A 294 10.92 9.45 -5.18
N TRP A 295 10.21 9.91 -4.14
CA TRP A 295 10.08 11.32 -3.82
C TRP A 295 10.88 11.61 -2.56
N LEU A 296 11.89 12.47 -2.68
CA LEU A 296 12.76 12.85 -1.57
C LEU A 296 12.35 14.23 -1.06
N ALA A 297 11.93 14.29 0.21
CA ALA A 297 11.70 15.55 0.92
C ALA A 297 13.03 16.05 1.47
N GLU A 298 13.47 17.23 1.04
CA GLU A 298 14.80 17.75 1.39
C GLU A 298 14.74 18.86 2.45
N ASN A 299 13.77 19.77 2.35
CA ASN A 299 13.73 20.97 3.18
C ASN A 299 12.31 21.27 3.63
N TYR A 300 12.09 21.25 4.95
CA TYR A 300 10.87 21.73 5.59
C TYR A 300 11.10 23.17 6.04
N ARG A 301 10.25 24.10 5.60
CA ARG A 301 10.31 25.51 5.99
C ARG A 301 8.95 25.96 6.51
N LEU A 302 8.96 26.60 7.66
CA LEU A 302 7.78 27.29 8.19
C LEU A 302 7.44 28.48 7.27
N THR A 303 6.16 28.67 6.98
CA THR A 303 5.62 29.81 6.23
C THR A 303 4.56 30.51 7.08
N PRO A 304 4.95 31.26 8.13
CA PRO A 304 4.01 31.88 9.05
C PRO A 304 2.96 32.72 8.32
N GLY A 305 1.68 32.51 8.69
CA GLY A 305 0.56 33.26 8.12
C GLY A 305 0.21 32.95 6.66
N ARG A 306 0.81 31.92 6.05
CA ARG A 306 0.47 31.48 4.68
C ARG A 306 0.36 29.94 4.59
N PRO A 307 -0.66 29.41 3.90
CA PRO A 307 -0.76 27.97 3.68
C PRO A 307 0.39 27.50 2.79
N GLY A 308 1.17 26.54 3.28
CA GLY A 308 2.23 25.88 2.53
C GLY A 308 1.69 24.81 1.59
N ASN A 309 2.59 23.91 1.15
CA ASN A 309 2.26 22.82 0.22
C ASN A 309 2.07 21.46 0.92
N VAL A 310 1.97 21.44 2.25
CA VAL A 310 1.64 20.24 3.03
C VAL A 310 0.18 20.30 3.46
N SER A 311 -0.56 19.22 3.22
CA SER A 311 -1.96 19.09 3.61
C SER A 311 -2.19 17.87 4.50
N LEU A 312 -3.03 18.03 5.51
CA LEU A 312 -3.47 16.95 6.39
C LEU A 312 -4.44 16.04 5.63
N MET A 313 -4.22 14.73 5.73
CA MET A 313 -5.11 13.71 5.16
C MET A 313 -6.25 13.34 6.11
N GLY A 314 -6.02 13.45 7.42
CA GLY A 314 -7.03 13.24 8.46
C GLY A 314 -7.93 14.46 8.70
N GLY A 315 -9.22 14.21 8.96
CA GLY A 315 -10.13 15.20 9.52
C GLY A 315 -10.03 15.27 11.05
N VAL A 316 -10.67 16.26 11.66
CA VAL A 316 -10.93 16.29 13.10
C VAL A 316 -12.07 15.32 13.39
N GLN A 317 -11.93 14.47 14.41
CA GLN A 317 -12.88 13.36 14.67
C GLN A 317 -14.32 13.83 14.92
N ARG A 318 -14.52 15.08 15.36
CA ARG A 318 -15.82 15.77 15.44
C ARG A 318 -16.62 15.72 14.13
N GLU A 319 -15.97 15.57 12.98
CA GLU A 319 -16.65 15.49 11.68
C GLU A 319 -17.18 14.10 11.32
N GLN A 320 -16.78 13.00 12.00
CA GLN A 320 -17.03 11.64 11.46
C GLN A 320 -17.49 10.53 12.43
N GLY A 321 -17.67 10.77 13.73
CA GLY A 321 -18.51 9.86 14.52
C GLY A 321 -18.06 9.62 15.95
N HIS A 322 -18.88 10.15 16.87
CA HIS A 322 -19.25 9.58 18.18
C HIS A 322 -20.50 10.30 18.73
N ASP A 323 -20.88 11.46 18.16
CA ASP A 323 -22.04 12.28 18.57
C ASP A 323 -23.41 11.76 18.09
N VAL A 324 -23.49 10.53 17.57
CA VAL A 324 -24.78 9.95 17.14
C VAL A 324 -25.70 9.82 18.36
N GLY A 325 -26.64 10.76 18.48
CA GLY A 325 -27.62 10.81 19.57
C GLY A 325 -27.47 11.97 20.57
N LEU A 326 -26.45 12.83 20.44
CA LEU A 326 -26.23 14.00 21.31
C LEU A 326 -26.57 15.35 20.62
N GLU A 327 -27.06 15.33 19.38
CA GLU A 327 -27.41 16.52 18.61
C GLU A 327 -28.81 17.09 18.97
N GLU A 328 -28.98 18.41 18.77
CA GLU A 328 -30.23 19.16 19.04
C GLU A 328 -31.37 18.79 18.07
N HIS A 329 -31.04 18.37 16.86
CA HIS A 329 -32.03 18.01 15.84
C HIS A 329 -32.19 16.49 15.76
N GLU A 330 -33.37 16.01 15.36
CA GLU A 330 -33.49 14.65 14.81
C GLU A 330 -32.44 14.48 13.71
N PRO A 331 -31.82 13.29 13.58
CA PRO A 331 -30.83 13.05 12.54
C PRO A 331 -31.42 13.54 11.22
N THR A 332 -30.79 14.57 10.65
CA THR A 332 -31.24 15.18 9.40
C THR A 332 -31.44 14.02 8.42
N PRO A 333 -32.58 13.92 7.70
CA PRO A 333 -32.78 12.84 6.74
C PRO A 333 -31.53 12.80 5.87
N ALA A 334 -30.84 11.66 5.90
CA ALA A 334 -29.51 11.49 5.35
C ALA A 334 -29.42 12.27 4.05
N LYS A 335 -28.55 13.30 4.01
CA LYS A 335 -28.30 14.15 2.83
C LYS A 335 -28.48 13.27 1.61
N SER A 336 -29.49 13.58 0.77
CA SER A 336 -29.97 12.74 -0.33
C SER A 336 -28.84 11.84 -0.79
N GLN A 337 -28.91 10.55 -0.44
CA GLN A 337 -27.84 9.62 -0.72
C GLN A 337 -27.57 9.74 -2.21
N ARG A 338 -26.53 10.50 -2.58
CA ARG A 338 -26.06 10.57 -3.94
C ARG A 338 -25.91 9.12 -4.32
N LEU A 339 -26.57 8.71 -5.40
CA LEU A 339 -26.54 7.32 -5.88
C LEU A 339 -25.14 6.77 -5.62
N PRO A 340 -25.02 5.64 -4.88
CA PRO A 340 -23.73 5.17 -4.42
C PRO A 340 -22.77 5.21 -5.60
N HIS A 341 -21.72 6.01 -5.46
CA HIS A 341 -20.80 6.29 -6.56
C HIS A 341 -20.41 4.96 -7.21
N LEU A 342 -20.41 4.87 -8.55
CA LEU A 342 -20.29 3.60 -9.30
C LEU A 342 -19.08 2.72 -8.89
N ARG A 343 -18.12 3.32 -8.19
CA ARG A 343 -16.97 2.68 -7.55
C ARG A 343 -17.32 1.71 -6.41
N TYR A 344 -18.44 1.89 -5.73
CA TYR A 344 -18.87 1.10 -4.57
C TYR A 344 -19.97 0.07 -4.88
N LEU A 345 -20.33 -0.13 -6.16
CA LEU A 345 -21.20 -1.25 -6.51
C LEU A 345 -20.50 -2.56 -6.20
N ASN A 346 -21.30 -3.55 -5.80
CA ASN A 346 -20.88 -4.92 -5.66
C ASN A 346 -20.08 -5.36 -6.91
N SER A 347 -18.90 -5.93 -6.70
CA SER A 347 -18.00 -6.41 -7.74
C SER A 347 -18.69 -7.34 -8.75
N TYR A 348 -19.62 -8.19 -8.29
CA TYR A 348 -20.39 -9.06 -9.18
C TYR A 348 -21.30 -8.26 -10.12
N LEU A 349 -22.03 -7.27 -9.60
CA LEU A 349 -22.91 -6.42 -10.39
C LEU A 349 -22.13 -5.54 -11.37
N LYS A 350 -20.99 -4.99 -10.93
CA LYS A 350 -20.09 -4.22 -11.80
C LYS A 350 -19.54 -5.06 -12.95
N ASN A 351 -19.14 -6.30 -12.67
CA ASN A 351 -18.66 -7.22 -13.71
C ASN A 351 -19.77 -7.62 -14.68
N ALA A 352 -20.97 -7.90 -14.18
CA ALA A 352 -22.14 -8.19 -15.02
C ALA A 352 -22.50 -7.02 -15.95
N LEU A 353 -22.54 -5.80 -15.41
CA LEU A 353 -22.80 -4.58 -16.19
C LEU A 353 -21.76 -4.36 -17.30
N LYS A 354 -20.47 -4.62 -17.01
CA LYS A 354 -19.40 -4.55 -18.03
C LYS A 354 -19.61 -5.56 -19.14
N VAL A 355 -19.92 -6.81 -18.80
CA VAL A 355 -20.16 -7.87 -19.79
C VAL A 355 -21.38 -7.51 -20.66
N LEU A 356 -22.48 -7.05 -20.05
CA LEU A 356 -23.68 -6.62 -20.77
C LEU A 356 -23.41 -5.42 -21.71
N ALA A 357 -22.68 -4.41 -21.23
CA ALA A 357 -22.36 -3.22 -22.00
C ALA A 357 -21.48 -3.54 -23.24
N GLY A 358 -20.65 -4.58 -23.18
CA GLY A 358 -19.93 -5.09 -24.35
C GLY A 358 -20.80 -6.01 -25.23
N PHE A 359 -21.65 -6.84 -24.61
CA PHE A 359 -22.44 -7.84 -25.32
C PHE A 359 -23.51 -7.20 -26.21
N LEU A 360 -24.18 -6.14 -25.74
CA LEU A 360 -25.26 -5.48 -26.47
C LEU A 360 -24.81 -4.94 -27.85
N PRO A 361 -23.73 -4.13 -27.98
CA PRO A 361 -23.22 -3.71 -29.28
C PRO A 361 -22.81 -4.88 -30.20
N ALA A 362 -22.20 -5.93 -29.64
CA ALA A 362 -21.79 -7.10 -30.40
C ALA A 362 -22.99 -7.88 -30.96
N ALA A 363 -23.98 -8.16 -30.11
CA ALA A 363 -25.20 -8.86 -30.49
C ALA A 363 -25.98 -8.08 -31.54
N LEU A 364 -26.14 -6.77 -31.35
CA LEU A 364 -26.81 -5.91 -32.33
C LEU A 364 -26.07 -5.90 -33.69
N THR A 365 -24.75 -5.84 -33.67
CA THR A 365 -23.96 -5.87 -34.92
C THR A 365 -24.16 -7.18 -35.66
N PHE A 366 -23.99 -8.33 -34.99
CA PHE A 366 -24.18 -9.63 -35.62
C PHE A 366 -25.60 -9.85 -36.14
N ALA A 367 -26.61 -9.44 -35.37
CA ALA A 367 -28.01 -9.56 -35.77
C ALA A 367 -28.35 -8.72 -37.02
N LEU A 368 -27.69 -7.58 -37.20
CA LEU A 368 -27.96 -6.65 -38.31
C LEU A 368 -27.07 -6.88 -39.54
N THR A 369 -25.88 -7.47 -39.39
CA THR A 369 -24.90 -7.59 -40.49
C THR A 369 -24.82 -8.97 -41.11
N LYS A 370 -25.37 -10.02 -40.48
CA LYS A 370 -25.20 -11.41 -40.92
C LYS A 370 -26.49 -12.01 -41.45
N ASP A 371 -26.43 -12.48 -42.68
CA ASP A 371 -27.55 -13.18 -43.32
C ASP A 371 -27.74 -14.60 -42.79
N TRP A 372 -26.67 -15.24 -42.27
CA TRP A 372 -26.75 -16.60 -41.76
C TRP A 372 -27.18 -16.64 -40.29
N TRP A 373 -28.27 -17.35 -40.01
CA TRP A 373 -28.92 -17.39 -38.71
C TRP A 373 -27.99 -17.79 -37.55
N VAL A 374 -27.04 -18.70 -37.77
CA VAL A 374 -26.08 -19.13 -36.74
C VAL A 374 -25.23 -17.95 -36.29
N LEU A 375 -24.66 -17.20 -37.23
CA LEU A 375 -23.79 -16.08 -36.90
C LEU A 375 -24.60 -14.86 -36.43
N ALA A 376 -25.83 -14.69 -36.90
CA ALA A 376 -26.73 -13.63 -36.45
C ALA A 376 -27.12 -13.77 -34.97
N TRP A 377 -27.48 -14.97 -34.52
CA TRP A 377 -27.92 -15.23 -33.14
C TRP A 377 -26.78 -15.64 -32.19
N PHE A 378 -25.84 -16.45 -32.67
CA PHE A 378 -24.74 -16.97 -31.84
C PHE A 378 -23.41 -16.25 -32.05
N GLY A 379 -23.28 -15.33 -33.02
CA GLY A 379 -22.01 -14.66 -33.31
C GLY A 379 -21.42 -13.93 -32.10
N ALA A 380 -22.26 -13.22 -31.32
CA ALA A 380 -21.80 -12.55 -30.10
C ALA A 380 -21.34 -13.55 -29.03
N PHE A 381 -22.04 -14.68 -28.86
CA PHE A 381 -21.64 -15.74 -27.93
C PHE A 381 -20.33 -16.41 -28.34
N ILE A 382 -20.13 -16.67 -29.64
CA ILE A 382 -18.89 -17.22 -30.17
C ILE A 382 -17.74 -16.24 -29.94
N TRP A 383 -17.94 -14.95 -30.24
CA TRP A 383 -16.92 -13.92 -30.05
C TRP A 383 -16.50 -13.75 -28.60
N PHE A 384 -17.48 -13.74 -27.69
CA PHE A 384 -17.26 -13.70 -26.24
C PHE A 384 -16.64 -15.00 -25.74
N GLY A 385 -17.05 -16.15 -26.28
CA GLY A 385 -16.51 -17.47 -25.97
C GLY A 385 -15.01 -17.55 -26.28
N ILE A 386 -14.59 -17.14 -27.47
CA ILE A 386 -13.17 -17.10 -27.86
C ILE A 386 -12.37 -16.25 -26.86
N THR A 387 -12.83 -15.04 -26.56
CA THR A 387 -12.13 -14.13 -25.64
C THR A 387 -12.14 -14.67 -24.20
N GLY A 388 -13.27 -15.20 -23.76
CA GLY A 388 -13.48 -15.68 -22.40
C GLY A 388 -12.67 -16.94 -22.10
N VAL A 389 -12.79 -17.96 -22.95
CA VAL A 389 -12.05 -19.22 -22.85
C VAL A 389 -10.55 -18.95 -22.88
N ARG A 390 -10.08 -18.11 -23.82
CA ARG A 390 -8.66 -17.72 -23.89
C ARG A 390 -8.15 -17.08 -22.60
N ASN A 391 -8.90 -16.15 -22.01
CA ASN A 391 -8.49 -15.51 -20.75
C ASN A 391 -8.42 -16.50 -19.58
N VAL A 392 -9.40 -17.41 -19.50
CA VAL A 392 -9.40 -18.46 -18.45
C VAL A 392 -8.20 -19.39 -18.63
N ILE A 393 -7.97 -19.90 -19.85
CA ILE A 393 -6.83 -20.77 -20.17
C ILE A 393 -5.50 -20.06 -19.86
N GLN A 394 -5.35 -18.81 -20.30
CA GLN A 394 -4.16 -17.99 -20.02
C GLN A 394 -3.89 -17.90 -18.52
N MET A 395 -4.89 -17.54 -17.71
CA MET A 395 -4.71 -17.37 -16.27
C MET A 395 -4.27 -18.68 -15.62
N VAL A 396 -4.92 -19.78 -16.00
CA VAL A 396 -4.62 -21.11 -15.44
C VAL A 396 -3.23 -21.61 -15.85
N LEU A 397 -2.85 -21.43 -17.13
CA LEU A 397 -1.53 -21.80 -17.62
C LEU A 397 -0.43 -20.92 -17.00
N GLY A 398 -0.67 -19.62 -16.86
CA GLY A 398 0.23 -18.69 -16.17
C GLY A 398 0.53 -19.14 -14.74
N SER A 399 -0.49 -19.62 -14.03
CA SER A 399 -0.41 -20.04 -12.63
C SER A 399 0.34 -21.35 -12.36
N GLY A 400 0.64 -22.18 -13.37
CA GLY A 400 1.31 -23.47 -13.15
C GLY A 400 0.88 -24.60 -14.07
N GLY A 401 -0.18 -24.40 -14.85
CA GLY A 401 -0.72 -25.41 -15.75
C GLY A 401 -1.72 -26.35 -15.07
N PHE A 402 -2.10 -27.41 -15.78
CA PHE A 402 -3.14 -28.36 -15.37
C PHE A 402 -2.69 -29.40 -14.34
N LYS A 403 -1.37 -29.54 -14.10
CA LYS A 403 -0.82 -30.39 -13.03
C LYS A 403 -0.95 -29.63 -11.72
N ARG A 404 -1.99 -29.99 -10.97
CA ARG A 404 -2.64 -29.24 -9.90
C ARG A 404 -2.21 -29.79 -8.52
N SER A 405 -1.97 -28.91 -7.53
CA SER A 405 -2.24 -29.28 -6.13
C SER A 405 -3.76 -29.17 -5.94
N SER A 406 -4.40 -30.23 -5.44
CA SER A 406 -5.86 -30.41 -5.38
C SER A 406 -6.62 -29.21 -4.77
N LEU A 407 -5.94 -28.40 -3.96
CA LEU A 407 -6.49 -27.41 -3.05
C LEU A 407 -6.97 -26.10 -3.70
N LEU A 408 -6.41 -25.65 -4.84
CA LEU A 408 -6.94 -24.47 -5.54
C LEU A 408 -8.07 -24.83 -6.50
N GLN A 409 -9.21 -24.18 -6.33
CA GLN A 409 -10.26 -24.14 -7.34
C GLN A 409 -9.91 -23.13 -8.43
N TRP A 410 -10.25 -23.46 -9.68
CA TRP A 410 -10.04 -22.59 -10.84
C TRP A 410 -10.62 -21.18 -10.65
N ASN A 411 -11.73 -21.08 -9.93
CA ASN A 411 -12.38 -19.81 -9.60
C ASN A 411 -11.48 -18.85 -8.80
N GLY A 412 -10.52 -19.37 -8.03
CA GLY A 412 -9.54 -18.58 -7.28
C GLY A 412 -8.36 -18.10 -8.11
N LEU A 413 -8.06 -18.75 -9.24
CA LEU A 413 -7.00 -18.34 -10.18
C LEU A 413 -7.52 -17.33 -11.21
N VAL A 414 -8.83 -17.33 -11.46
CA VAL A 414 -9.46 -16.47 -12.45
C VAL A 414 -9.81 -15.12 -11.82
N SER A 415 -9.16 -14.05 -12.28
CA SER A 415 -9.58 -12.70 -11.96
C SER A 415 -10.81 -12.32 -12.80
N TRP A 416 -12.00 -12.51 -12.22
CA TRP A 416 -13.29 -12.19 -12.85
C TRP A 416 -13.41 -10.73 -13.27
N GLY A 417 -12.74 -9.81 -12.56
CA GLY A 417 -12.66 -8.40 -12.94
C GLY A 417 -11.89 -8.19 -14.26
N ARG A 418 -10.71 -8.81 -14.41
CA ARG A 418 -9.92 -8.75 -15.65
C ARG A 418 -10.70 -9.38 -16.83
N LEU A 419 -11.38 -10.50 -16.57
CA LEU A 419 -12.22 -11.17 -17.56
C LEU A 419 -13.36 -10.24 -18.04
N ALA A 420 -14.10 -9.63 -17.12
CA ALA A 420 -15.19 -8.72 -17.45
C ALA A 420 -14.71 -7.48 -18.22
N ASP A 421 -13.53 -6.94 -17.87
CA ASP A 421 -12.91 -5.85 -18.64
C ASP A 421 -12.50 -6.30 -20.05
N SER A 422 -11.96 -7.51 -20.22
CA SER A 422 -11.65 -8.04 -21.55
C SER A 422 -12.92 -8.22 -22.40
N LEU A 423 -14.00 -8.75 -21.81
CA LEU A 423 -15.28 -8.96 -22.47
C LEU A 423 -16.01 -7.65 -22.84
N LEU A 424 -15.89 -6.60 -22.02
CA LEU A 424 -16.43 -5.28 -22.35
C LEU A 424 -15.83 -4.75 -23.66
N TYR A 425 -14.51 -4.71 -23.74
CA TYR A 425 -13.82 -4.10 -24.89
C TYR A 425 -13.82 -5.01 -26.11
N THR A 426 -13.80 -6.34 -25.93
CA THR A 426 -13.99 -7.26 -27.07
C THR A 426 -15.36 -7.09 -27.71
N GLY A 427 -16.40 -6.76 -26.93
CA GLY A 427 -17.73 -6.46 -27.45
C GLY A 427 -17.77 -5.23 -28.35
N PHE A 428 -17.13 -4.13 -27.93
CA PHE A 428 -17.00 -2.92 -28.75
C PHE A 428 -16.13 -3.10 -29.99
N SER A 429 -15.26 -4.12 -30.03
CA SER A 429 -14.47 -4.42 -31.23
C SER A 429 -15.29 -5.00 -32.38
N VAL A 430 -16.47 -5.57 -32.12
CA VAL A 430 -17.31 -6.19 -33.16
C VAL A 430 -17.85 -5.16 -34.17
N PRO A 431 -18.53 -4.06 -33.77
CA PRO A 431 -18.94 -3.01 -34.70
C PRO A 431 -17.76 -2.43 -35.50
N LEU A 432 -16.59 -2.29 -34.86
CA LEU A 432 -15.40 -1.75 -35.51
C LEU A 432 -14.85 -2.71 -36.58
N LEU A 433 -14.61 -3.96 -36.22
CA LEU A 433 -13.90 -4.90 -37.09
C LEU A 433 -14.82 -5.54 -38.13
N ASP A 434 -16.02 -5.95 -37.74
CA ASP A 434 -16.91 -6.69 -38.62
C ASP A 434 -17.77 -5.78 -39.52
N TYR A 435 -18.30 -4.68 -38.97
CA TYR A 435 -19.11 -3.75 -39.74
C TYR A 435 -18.25 -2.69 -40.45
N LEU A 436 -17.50 -1.88 -39.70
CA LEU A 436 -16.78 -0.73 -40.30
C LEU A 436 -15.61 -1.18 -41.19
N VAL A 437 -14.70 -2.01 -40.67
CA VAL A 437 -13.48 -2.40 -41.40
C VAL A 437 -13.77 -3.45 -42.46
N LYS A 438 -14.37 -4.60 -42.09
CA LYS A 438 -14.61 -5.69 -43.04
C LYS A 438 -15.70 -5.34 -44.06
N THR A 439 -16.87 -4.91 -43.61
CA THR A 439 -18.03 -4.75 -44.50
C THR A 439 -17.99 -3.43 -45.27
N LYS A 440 -17.85 -2.29 -44.60
CA LYS A 440 -17.88 -0.98 -45.26
C LYS A 440 -16.58 -0.65 -46.00
N LEU A 441 -15.43 -0.77 -45.34
CA LEU A 441 -14.15 -0.36 -45.92
C LEU A 441 -13.61 -1.39 -46.92
N LEU A 442 -13.45 -2.65 -46.51
CA LEU A 442 -12.77 -3.65 -47.34
C LEU A 442 -13.69 -4.20 -48.45
N ASN A 443 -14.91 -4.65 -48.09
CA ASN A 443 -15.82 -5.24 -49.07
C ASN A 443 -16.50 -4.20 -49.98
N GLU A 444 -17.24 -3.25 -49.41
CA GLU A 444 -18.05 -2.29 -50.20
C GLU A 444 -17.20 -1.19 -50.89
N ALA A 445 -16.22 -0.60 -50.21
CA ALA A 445 -15.45 0.51 -50.76
C ALA A 445 -14.24 0.08 -51.62
N LEU A 446 -13.58 -1.04 -51.28
CA LEU A 446 -12.33 -1.47 -51.92
C LEU A 446 -12.44 -2.79 -52.71
N GLY A 447 -13.56 -3.52 -52.62
CA GLY A 447 -13.72 -4.82 -53.29
C GLY A 447 -12.78 -5.92 -52.78
N ILE A 448 -12.19 -5.74 -51.61
CA ILE A 448 -11.27 -6.68 -50.98
C ILE A 448 -12.08 -7.68 -50.15
N THR A 449 -12.05 -8.94 -50.57
CA THR A 449 -12.77 -10.06 -49.96
C THR A 449 -11.82 -11.24 -49.76
N LEU A 450 -12.31 -12.30 -49.12
CA LEU A 450 -11.54 -13.52 -48.94
C LEU A 450 -11.12 -14.16 -50.28
N VAL A 451 -11.91 -13.94 -51.34
CA VAL A 451 -11.66 -14.49 -52.68
C VAL A 451 -10.70 -13.63 -53.48
N THR A 452 -10.71 -12.30 -53.29
CA THR A 452 -9.88 -11.39 -54.09
C THR A 452 -8.46 -11.23 -53.54
N ASN A 453 -8.31 -10.93 -52.24
CA ASN A 453 -6.99 -10.78 -51.63
C ASN A 453 -7.05 -11.08 -50.11
N PRO A 454 -6.89 -12.36 -49.71
CA PRO A 454 -6.96 -12.76 -48.30
C PRO A 454 -5.84 -12.14 -47.45
N LEU A 455 -4.63 -11.97 -48.01
CA LEU A 455 -3.50 -11.38 -47.31
C LEU A 455 -3.79 -9.93 -46.89
N VAL A 456 -4.28 -9.10 -47.82
CA VAL A 456 -4.61 -7.70 -47.53
C VAL A 456 -5.80 -7.62 -46.56
N LEU A 457 -6.83 -8.45 -46.75
CA LEU A 457 -7.98 -8.54 -45.86
C LEU A 457 -7.56 -8.78 -44.41
N TYR A 458 -6.78 -9.85 -44.15
CA TYR A 458 -6.35 -10.19 -42.79
C TYR A 458 -5.30 -9.21 -42.23
N SER A 459 -4.46 -8.61 -43.08
CA SER A 459 -3.50 -7.60 -42.65
C SER A 459 -4.18 -6.33 -42.15
N VAL A 460 -5.14 -5.78 -42.91
CA VAL A 460 -5.88 -4.57 -42.50
C VAL A 460 -6.72 -4.86 -41.25
N MET A 461 -7.36 -6.02 -41.17
CA MET A 461 -8.09 -6.45 -39.98
C MET A 461 -7.19 -6.54 -38.74
N ALA A 462 -6.01 -7.14 -38.87
CA ALA A 462 -5.05 -7.27 -37.77
C ALA A 462 -4.55 -5.90 -37.30
N VAL A 463 -4.21 -5.00 -38.22
CA VAL A 463 -3.77 -3.63 -37.89
C VAL A 463 -4.87 -2.85 -37.18
N ALA A 464 -6.10 -2.88 -37.68
CA ALA A 464 -7.24 -2.20 -37.06
C ALA A 464 -7.49 -2.71 -35.63
N ASN A 465 -7.46 -4.03 -35.43
CA ASN A 465 -7.59 -4.63 -34.11
C ASN A 465 -6.42 -4.26 -33.19
N GLY A 466 -5.19 -4.20 -33.70
CA GLY A 466 -4.01 -3.80 -32.93
C GLY A 466 -4.07 -2.37 -32.43
N LEU A 467 -4.44 -1.44 -33.32
CA LEU A 467 -4.63 -0.03 -32.98
C LEU A 467 -5.77 0.17 -31.97
N TYR A 468 -6.86 -0.57 -32.12
CA TYR A 468 -7.95 -0.59 -31.14
C TYR A 468 -7.47 -1.06 -29.76
N ILE A 469 -6.70 -2.15 -29.71
CA ILE A 469 -6.17 -2.69 -28.47
C ILE A 469 -5.19 -1.72 -27.81
N PHE A 470 -4.25 -1.18 -28.58
CA PHE A 470 -3.30 -0.17 -28.13
C PHE A 470 -4.02 1.04 -27.51
N SER A 471 -5.00 1.59 -28.23
CA SER A 471 -5.71 2.81 -27.82
C SER A 471 -6.42 2.63 -26.48
N HIS A 472 -7.17 1.55 -26.30
CA HIS A 472 -7.90 1.37 -25.05
C HIS A 472 -7.01 0.92 -23.87
N ASN A 473 -5.86 0.28 -24.14
CA ASN A 473 -4.87 -0.02 -23.11
C ASN A 473 -4.18 1.24 -22.58
N VAL A 474 -3.88 2.20 -23.46
CA VAL A 474 -3.40 3.53 -23.06
C VAL A 474 -4.47 4.27 -22.24
N LEU A 475 -5.74 4.23 -22.67
CA LEU A 475 -6.84 4.84 -21.91
C LEU A 475 -7.06 4.21 -20.52
N ARG A 476 -6.79 2.92 -20.37
CA ARG A 476 -6.82 2.20 -19.08
C ARG A 476 -5.65 2.57 -18.15
N GLY A 477 -4.63 3.25 -18.64
CA GLY A 477 -3.43 3.61 -17.88
C GLY A 477 -2.46 2.44 -17.66
N LEU A 478 -2.48 1.43 -18.55
CA LEU A 478 -1.47 0.37 -18.52
C LEU A 478 -0.07 0.92 -18.87
N PRO A 479 1.02 0.30 -18.38
CA PRO A 479 2.37 0.68 -18.77
C PRO A 479 2.53 0.71 -20.30
N MET A 480 3.20 1.73 -20.84
CA MET A 480 3.38 1.88 -22.29
C MET A 480 4.03 0.64 -22.93
N ALA A 481 4.94 -0.03 -22.22
CA ALA A 481 5.54 -1.28 -22.67
C ALA A 481 4.49 -2.37 -22.95
N ALA A 482 3.48 -2.52 -22.08
CA ALA A 482 2.40 -3.49 -22.26
C ALA A 482 1.46 -3.10 -23.42
N ALA A 483 1.17 -1.81 -23.58
CA ALA A 483 0.38 -1.32 -24.70
C ALA A 483 1.07 -1.60 -26.05
N VAL A 484 2.38 -1.35 -26.13
CA VAL A 484 3.18 -1.62 -27.35
C VAL A 484 3.33 -3.12 -27.60
N ALA A 485 3.56 -3.94 -26.59
CA ALA A 485 3.60 -5.40 -26.73
C ALA A 485 2.29 -5.96 -27.33
N ASN A 486 1.16 -5.39 -26.92
CA ASN A 486 -0.16 -5.75 -27.44
C ASN A 486 -0.41 -5.28 -28.88
N LEU A 487 0.34 -4.30 -29.39
CA LEU A 487 0.30 -3.91 -30.79
C LEU A 487 1.04 -4.93 -31.67
N PHE A 488 2.15 -5.48 -31.21
CA PHE A 488 2.91 -6.52 -31.91
C PHE A 488 2.12 -7.83 -32.09
N ARG A 489 1.15 -8.12 -31.22
CA ARG A 489 0.18 -9.22 -31.38
C ARG A 489 -0.44 -9.24 -32.79
N SER A 490 -0.73 -8.07 -33.35
CA SER A 490 -1.34 -7.97 -34.68
C SER A 490 -0.44 -8.55 -35.77
N VAL A 491 0.87 -8.35 -35.68
CA VAL A 491 1.83 -8.90 -36.66
C VAL A 491 1.82 -10.43 -36.64
N LEU A 492 1.81 -11.04 -35.46
CA LEU A 492 1.77 -12.50 -35.30
C LEU A 492 0.42 -13.11 -35.69
N SER A 493 -0.66 -12.33 -35.59
CA SER A 493 -2.01 -12.79 -35.94
C SER A 493 -2.26 -12.95 -37.43
N ILE A 494 -1.52 -12.24 -38.30
CA ILE A 494 -1.69 -12.27 -39.76
C ILE A 494 -1.38 -13.65 -40.34
N PRO A 495 -0.17 -14.23 -40.17
CA PRO A 495 0.13 -15.56 -40.72
C PRO A 495 -0.79 -16.63 -40.11
N LEU A 496 -1.13 -16.50 -38.82
CA LEU A 496 -2.02 -17.44 -38.16
C LEU A 496 -3.46 -17.40 -38.72
N ALA A 497 -3.97 -16.21 -39.03
CA ALA A 497 -5.29 -16.06 -39.64
C ALA A 497 -5.35 -16.66 -41.05
N LEU A 498 -4.28 -16.53 -41.83
CA LEU A 498 -4.17 -17.15 -43.15
C LEU A 498 -4.19 -18.67 -43.05
N VAL A 499 -3.35 -19.25 -42.19
CA VAL A 499 -3.30 -20.70 -41.97
C VAL A 499 -4.65 -21.24 -41.51
N TYR A 500 -5.31 -20.56 -40.56
CA TYR A 500 -6.65 -20.97 -40.11
C TYR A 500 -7.69 -20.86 -41.21
N SER A 501 -7.64 -19.80 -42.01
CA SER A 501 -8.57 -19.60 -43.12
C SER A 501 -8.42 -20.69 -44.18
N GLU A 502 -7.20 -20.98 -44.61
CA GLU A 502 -6.91 -22.04 -45.58
C GLU A 502 -7.33 -23.41 -45.08
N ALA A 503 -7.02 -23.74 -43.81
CA ALA A 503 -7.42 -25.01 -43.21
C ALA A 503 -8.95 -25.18 -43.17
N ILE A 504 -9.69 -24.12 -42.83
CA ILE A 504 -11.16 -24.17 -42.79
C ILE A 504 -11.75 -24.25 -44.20
N VAL A 505 -11.20 -23.51 -45.17
CA VAL A 505 -11.62 -23.60 -46.58
C VAL A 505 -11.39 -25.01 -47.11
N LEU A 506 -10.25 -25.64 -46.81
CA LEU A 506 -9.95 -27.02 -47.22
C LEU A 506 -10.94 -28.02 -46.61
N LEU A 507 -11.28 -27.86 -45.33
CA LEU A 507 -12.24 -28.72 -44.63
C LEU A 507 -13.66 -28.58 -45.19
N VAL A 508 -14.07 -27.37 -45.57
CA VAL A 508 -15.36 -27.13 -46.23
C VAL A 508 -15.36 -27.61 -47.69
N ALA A 509 -14.24 -27.53 -48.39
CA ALA A 509 -14.11 -28.11 -49.73
C ALA A 509 -14.23 -29.64 -49.68
N ALA A 510 -13.66 -30.28 -48.65
CA ALA A 510 -13.73 -31.73 -48.45
C ALA A 510 -15.16 -32.27 -48.21
N THR A 511 -16.12 -31.42 -47.81
CA THR A 511 -17.53 -31.81 -47.69
C THR A 511 -18.32 -31.69 -49.01
N GLY A 512 -17.64 -31.35 -50.12
CA GLY A 512 -18.25 -31.26 -51.45
C GLY A 512 -18.95 -29.93 -51.73
N HIS A 513 -18.69 -28.89 -50.94
CA HIS A 513 -19.30 -27.58 -51.16
C HIS A 513 -18.68 -26.88 -52.40
N PRO A 514 -19.48 -26.48 -53.41
CA PRO A 514 -18.96 -26.02 -54.71
C PRO A 514 -18.20 -24.69 -54.65
N ASP A 515 -18.32 -23.94 -53.55
CA ASP A 515 -17.71 -22.61 -53.38
C ASP A 515 -17.26 -22.39 -51.92
N ALA A 516 -16.37 -23.26 -51.43
CA ALA A 516 -15.92 -23.29 -50.03
C ALA A 516 -15.40 -21.93 -49.52
N ALA A 517 -14.67 -21.18 -50.34
CA ALA A 517 -14.17 -19.85 -49.96
C ALA A 517 -15.29 -18.83 -49.71
N ARG A 518 -16.36 -18.84 -50.51
CA ARG A 518 -17.52 -17.95 -50.28
C ARG A 518 -18.29 -18.35 -49.02
N ALA A 519 -18.40 -19.64 -48.75
CA ALA A 519 -19.03 -20.15 -47.53
C ALA A 519 -18.28 -19.76 -46.24
N VAL A 520 -16.94 -19.62 -46.32
CA VAL A 520 -16.10 -19.14 -45.20
C VAL A 520 -16.08 -17.61 -45.07
N GLY A 521 -16.44 -16.88 -46.14
CA GLY A 521 -16.49 -15.41 -46.17
C GLY A 521 -17.18 -14.73 -44.96
N PRO A 522 -18.35 -15.20 -44.49
CA PRO A 522 -19.01 -14.67 -43.29
C PRO A 522 -18.16 -14.78 -42.02
N TRP A 523 -17.34 -15.82 -41.89
CA TRP A 523 -16.51 -16.15 -40.72
C TRP A 523 -15.16 -15.42 -40.65
N VAL A 524 -14.75 -14.71 -41.71
CA VAL A 524 -13.44 -14.02 -41.77
C VAL A 524 -13.11 -13.22 -40.50
N ALA A 525 -14.07 -12.46 -39.98
CA ALA A 525 -13.85 -11.66 -38.78
C ALA A 525 -13.62 -12.52 -37.53
N VAL A 526 -14.36 -13.63 -37.41
CA VAL A 526 -14.21 -14.60 -36.31
C VAL A 526 -12.88 -15.34 -36.41
N ILE A 527 -12.44 -15.72 -37.63
CA ILE A 527 -11.14 -16.37 -37.87
C ILE A 527 -9.99 -15.43 -37.50
N SER A 528 -10.06 -14.17 -37.95
CA SER A 528 -9.07 -13.14 -37.60
C SER A 528 -9.03 -12.89 -36.09
N LYS A 529 -10.20 -12.85 -35.43
CA LYS A 529 -10.32 -12.72 -33.98
C LYS A 529 -9.69 -13.92 -33.24
N LEU A 530 -9.99 -15.14 -33.66
CA LEU A 530 -9.44 -16.37 -33.10
C LEU A 530 -7.91 -16.38 -33.21
N ALA A 531 -7.35 -16.09 -34.39
CA ALA A 531 -5.91 -16.00 -34.60
C ALA A 531 -5.27 -14.95 -33.68
N SER A 532 -5.88 -13.78 -33.60
CA SER A 532 -5.43 -12.71 -32.73
C SER A 532 -5.44 -13.14 -31.25
N ASP A 533 -6.51 -13.77 -30.75
CA ASP A 533 -6.61 -14.22 -29.35
C ASP A 533 -5.66 -15.39 -29.05
N CYS A 534 -5.37 -16.26 -30.01
CA CYS A 534 -4.33 -17.31 -29.86
C CYS A 534 -2.95 -16.70 -29.65
N ALA A 535 -2.55 -15.75 -30.51
CA ALA A 535 -1.28 -15.03 -30.35
C ALA A 535 -1.20 -14.32 -28.99
N ALA A 536 -2.31 -13.72 -28.56
CA ALA A 536 -2.41 -13.10 -27.24
C ALA A 536 -2.28 -14.11 -26.10
N GLY A 537 -2.92 -15.28 -26.21
CA GLY A 537 -2.86 -16.33 -25.19
C GLY A 537 -1.43 -16.74 -24.88
N VAL A 538 -0.56 -16.79 -25.90
CA VAL A 538 0.88 -17.04 -25.74
C VAL A 538 1.59 -15.86 -25.08
N ILE A 539 1.47 -14.65 -25.64
CA ILE A 539 2.21 -13.47 -25.16
C ILE A 539 1.82 -13.10 -23.73
N GLU A 540 0.52 -12.96 -23.45
CA GLU A 540 0.05 -12.60 -22.11
C GLU A 540 0.16 -13.77 -21.13
N GLY A 541 0.13 -15.03 -21.61
CA GLY A 541 0.36 -16.20 -20.77
C GLY A 541 1.79 -16.28 -20.25
N LEU A 542 2.77 -15.93 -21.09
CA LEU A 542 4.17 -15.77 -20.67
C LEU A 542 4.32 -14.61 -19.69
N ALA A 543 3.68 -13.47 -19.96
CA ALA A 543 3.72 -12.31 -19.06
C ALA A 543 3.07 -12.58 -17.69
N ASP A 544 1.92 -13.27 -17.65
CA ASP A 544 1.25 -13.68 -16.41
C ASP A 544 2.11 -14.72 -15.65
N ARG A 545 2.78 -15.66 -16.35
CA ARG A 545 3.75 -16.58 -15.73
C ARG A 545 4.88 -15.81 -15.03
N ASP A 546 5.48 -14.85 -15.73
CA ASP A 546 6.58 -14.05 -15.16
C ASP A 546 6.09 -13.20 -13.97
N LEU A 547 4.88 -12.66 -14.05
CA LEU A 547 4.24 -11.95 -12.93
C LEU A 547 4.09 -12.86 -11.70
N PHE A 548 3.59 -14.09 -11.87
CA PHE A 548 3.45 -15.01 -10.76
C PHE A 548 4.81 -15.40 -10.17
N ILE A 549 5.80 -15.71 -11.02
CA ILE A 549 7.18 -15.97 -10.57
C ILE A 549 7.73 -14.79 -9.77
N ARG A 550 7.54 -13.54 -10.23
CA ARG A 550 7.95 -12.33 -9.50
C ARG A 550 7.32 -12.22 -8.13
N LEU A 551 6.00 -12.37 -8.07
CA LEU A 551 5.27 -12.29 -6.80
C LEU A 551 5.73 -13.36 -5.83
N ARG A 552 5.95 -14.60 -6.32
CA ARG A 552 6.47 -15.69 -5.48
C ARG A 552 7.90 -15.44 -5.04
N ALA A 553 8.75 -14.91 -5.92
CA ALA A 553 10.13 -14.60 -5.58
C ALA A 553 10.22 -13.51 -4.51
N TRP A 554 9.35 -12.50 -4.58
CA TRP A 554 9.25 -11.46 -3.55
C TRP A 554 8.76 -12.04 -2.22
N ASP A 555 7.70 -12.86 -2.24
CA ASP A 555 7.17 -13.52 -1.04
C ASP A 555 8.22 -14.41 -0.37
N TYR A 556 8.90 -15.28 -1.14
CA TYR A 556 9.96 -16.14 -0.61
C TYR A 556 11.16 -15.33 -0.13
N ARG A 557 11.62 -14.31 -0.88
CA ARG A 557 12.74 -13.47 -0.44
C ARG A 557 12.47 -12.82 0.90
N GLY A 558 11.27 -12.28 1.09
CA GLY A 558 10.87 -11.68 2.36
C GLY A 558 10.90 -12.69 3.52
N LYS A 559 10.37 -13.91 3.29
CA LYS A 559 10.35 -14.96 4.33
C LYS A 559 11.69 -15.60 4.59
N LEU A 560 12.49 -15.84 3.56
CA LEU A 560 13.85 -16.37 3.70
C LEU A 560 14.75 -15.37 4.42
N ASN A 561 14.67 -14.08 4.10
CA ASN A 561 15.39 -13.05 4.86
C ASN A 561 14.98 -13.05 6.33
N GLN A 562 13.67 -13.06 6.62
CA GLN A 562 13.19 -13.12 8.01
C GLN A 562 13.69 -14.38 8.74
N LEU A 563 13.74 -15.52 8.06
CA LEU A 563 14.24 -16.78 8.61
C LEU A 563 15.74 -16.69 8.93
N PHE A 564 16.56 -16.20 8.01
CA PHE A 564 18.00 -16.06 8.23
C PHE A 564 18.33 -14.98 9.26
N ASP A 565 17.61 -13.85 9.28
CA ASP A 565 17.74 -12.83 10.32
C ASP A 565 17.41 -13.40 11.70
N THR A 566 16.38 -14.27 11.79
CA THR A 566 16.01 -14.94 13.03
C THR A 566 17.07 -15.96 13.45
N PHE A 567 17.63 -16.72 12.51
CA PHE A 567 18.74 -17.64 12.76
C PHE A 567 19.99 -16.90 13.24
N GLN A 568 20.33 -15.76 12.63
CA GLN A 568 21.44 -14.91 13.09
C GLN A 568 21.20 -14.39 14.52
N GLN A 569 19.97 -13.99 14.86
CA GLN A 569 19.64 -13.61 16.24
C GLN A 569 19.80 -14.80 17.20
N LEU A 570 19.43 -16.00 16.78
CA LEU A 570 19.61 -17.22 17.58
C LEU A 570 21.10 -17.51 17.84
N GLU A 571 21.94 -17.46 16.81
CA GLU A 571 23.40 -17.60 16.93
C GLU A 571 24.02 -16.56 17.86
N LEU A 572 23.54 -15.31 17.83
CA LEU A 572 24.00 -14.24 18.72
C LEU A 572 23.55 -14.46 20.18
N LEU A 573 22.39 -15.07 20.40
CA LEU A 573 21.85 -15.36 21.72
C LEU A 573 22.52 -16.58 22.36
N PHE A 574 22.89 -17.57 21.56
CA PHE A 574 23.50 -18.83 22.02
C PHE A 574 24.91 -19.06 21.46
N PRO A 575 25.88 -18.17 21.72
CA PRO A 575 27.22 -18.26 21.10
C PRO A 575 28.03 -19.49 21.53
N GLN A 576 27.62 -20.18 22.60
CA GLN A 576 28.27 -21.40 23.11
C GLN A 576 27.56 -22.69 22.69
N GLU A 577 26.34 -22.59 22.15
CA GLU A 577 25.56 -23.74 21.68
C GLU A 577 25.56 -23.78 20.17
N ASP A 578 25.47 -24.98 19.59
CA ASP A 578 25.29 -25.10 18.14
C ASP A 578 23.81 -24.84 17.81
N ALA A 579 23.52 -23.66 17.23
CA ALA A 579 22.15 -23.27 16.92
C ALA A 579 21.50 -24.20 15.88
N LEU A 580 22.29 -24.86 15.02
CA LEU A 580 21.79 -25.91 14.13
C LEU A 580 21.36 -27.14 14.92
N ALA A 581 22.14 -27.56 15.92
CA ALA A 581 21.79 -28.69 16.77
C ALA A 581 20.49 -28.44 17.56
N LEU A 582 20.23 -27.19 17.95
CA LEU A 582 18.95 -26.80 18.54
C LEU A 582 17.79 -27.01 17.55
N LEU A 583 17.94 -26.61 16.29
CA LEU A 583 16.92 -26.78 15.25
C LEU A 583 16.69 -28.26 14.84
N GLU A 584 17.64 -29.16 15.06
CA GLU A 584 17.46 -30.60 14.84
C GLU A 584 16.44 -31.23 15.78
N SER A 585 16.21 -30.61 16.94
CA SER A 585 15.29 -31.07 17.96
C SER A 585 14.21 -30.01 18.21
N PRO A 586 13.11 -29.99 17.43
CA PRO A 586 12.04 -29.00 17.57
C PRO A 586 11.46 -28.94 18.98
N LYS A 587 11.47 -30.07 19.72
CA LYS A 587 10.99 -30.11 21.11
C LYS A 587 11.92 -29.35 22.06
N GLN A 588 13.23 -29.54 21.96
CA GLN A 588 14.20 -28.85 22.80
C GLN A 588 14.27 -27.38 22.42
N PHE A 589 14.28 -27.08 21.12
CA PHE A 589 14.20 -25.71 20.59
C PHE A 589 13.04 -24.91 21.22
N MET A 590 11.82 -25.46 21.14
CA MET A 590 10.62 -24.79 21.66
C MET A 590 10.67 -24.62 23.19
N LEU A 591 11.19 -25.62 23.91
CA LEU A 591 11.38 -25.51 25.36
C LEU A 591 12.34 -24.36 25.68
N THR A 592 13.54 -24.35 25.11
CA THR A 592 14.56 -23.30 25.33
C THR A 592 14.02 -21.91 24.97
N MET A 593 13.34 -21.77 23.83
CA MET A 593 12.77 -20.48 23.38
C MET A 593 11.61 -19.99 24.25
N SER A 594 10.77 -20.90 24.75
CA SER A 594 9.64 -20.53 25.62
C SER A 594 10.07 -19.93 26.97
N TYR A 595 11.27 -20.30 27.45
CA TYR A 595 11.87 -19.79 28.69
C TYR A 595 12.58 -18.45 28.51
N GLU A 596 13.35 -18.28 27.43
CA GLU A 596 14.23 -17.11 27.28
C GLU A 596 13.67 -16.03 26.35
N HIS A 597 12.98 -16.39 25.26
CA HIS A 597 12.49 -15.43 24.26
C HIS A 597 11.23 -15.92 23.49
N LYS A 598 10.04 -15.80 24.10
CA LYS A 598 8.74 -16.16 23.49
C LYS A 598 8.45 -15.53 22.11
N GLY A 599 9.10 -14.41 21.77
CA GLY A 599 8.90 -13.71 20.49
C GLY A 599 9.48 -14.45 19.27
N LEU A 600 10.65 -15.09 19.42
CA LEU A 600 11.36 -15.73 18.31
C LEU A 600 10.67 -17.02 17.86
N GLU A 601 10.16 -17.78 18.83
CA GLU A 601 9.35 -18.98 18.60
C GLU A 601 8.17 -18.70 17.66
N SER A 602 7.42 -17.62 17.96
CA SER A 602 6.26 -17.22 17.18
C SER A 602 6.65 -16.80 15.75
N ILE A 603 7.79 -16.12 15.60
CA ILE A 603 8.30 -15.70 14.30
C ILE A 603 8.62 -16.92 13.41
N ILE A 604 9.29 -17.94 13.96
CA ILE A 604 9.67 -19.15 13.22
C ILE A 604 8.44 -19.96 12.83
N ILE A 605 7.48 -20.12 13.76
CA ILE A 605 6.21 -20.82 13.48
C ILE A 605 5.45 -20.11 12.35
N VAL A 606 5.27 -18.79 12.44
CA VAL A 606 4.56 -18.02 11.41
C VAL A 606 5.29 -18.10 10.07
N ASN A 607 6.62 -18.03 10.08
CA ASN A 607 7.43 -18.17 8.88
C ASN A 607 7.23 -19.54 8.21
N ALA A 608 7.30 -20.63 8.97
CA ALA A 608 7.10 -21.98 8.46
C ALA A 608 5.66 -22.21 7.96
N LEU A 609 4.65 -21.67 8.65
CA LEU A 609 3.25 -21.72 8.20
C LEU A 609 3.04 -20.95 6.90
N ASP A 610 3.69 -19.80 6.73
CA ASP A 610 3.63 -19.03 5.49
C ASP A 610 4.31 -19.78 4.33
N LEU A 611 5.46 -20.41 4.56
CA LEU A 611 6.14 -21.24 3.56
C LEU A 611 5.32 -22.47 3.16
N LEU A 612 4.69 -23.15 4.13
CA LEU A 612 3.69 -24.20 3.90
C LEU A 612 2.54 -23.68 3.01
N TYR A 613 1.96 -22.54 3.36
CA TYR A 613 0.89 -21.94 2.59
C TYR A 613 1.33 -21.59 1.17
N PHE A 614 2.54 -21.05 0.99
CA PHE A 614 3.08 -20.75 -0.32
C PHE A 614 3.25 -22.00 -1.16
N TRP A 615 3.87 -23.04 -0.62
CA TRP A 615 4.12 -24.30 -1.33
C TRP A 615 2.82 -24.98 -1.78
N MET A 616 1.80 -24.98 -0.92
CA MET A 616 0.55 -25.70 -1.17
C MET A 616 -0.45 -24.91 -2.01
N TYR A 617 -0.52 -23.58 -1.82
CA TYR A 617 -1.60 -22.74 -2.36
C TYR A 617 -1.13 -21.75 -3.43
N GLN A 618 0.14 -21.35 -3.44
CA GLN A 618 0.55 -20.24 -4.30
C GLN A 618 1.06 -20.70 -5.67
N PRO A 619 0.59 -20.06 -6.77
CA PRO A 619 0.95 -20.46 -8.12
C PRO A 619 2.45 -20.30 -8.37
N ARG A 620 3.09 -21.26 -9.05
CA ARG A 620 4.54 -21.28 -9.34
C ARG A 620 5.46 -21.31 -8.11
N ALA A 621 4.94 -21.45 -6.89
CA ALA A 621 5.75 -21.38 -5.67
C ALA A 621 6.81 -22.49 -5.58
N ARG A 622 6.46 -23.73 -5.95
CA ARG A 622 7.39 -24.87 -5.95
C ARG A 622 8.64 -24.63 -6.80
N GLY A 623 8.44 -24.13 -8.02
CA GLY A 623 9.52 -23.87 -8.96
C GLY A 623 10.44 -22.73 -8.51
N VAL A 624 9.89 -21.70 -7.84
CA VAL A 624 10.68 -20.60 -7.29
C VAL A 624 11.49 -21.04 -6.08
N LEU A 625 10.89 -21.80 -5.15
CA LEU A 625 11.62 -22.33 -3.99
C LEU A 625 12.75 -23.27 -4.41
N ALA A 626 12.51 -24.13 -5.42
CA ALA A 626 13.55 -24.98 -5.98
C ALA A 626 14.74 -24.19 -6.55
N GLY A 627 14.49 -23.01 -7.13
CA GLY A 627 15.54 -22.07 -7.54
C GLY A 627 16.36 -21.58 -6.36
N TYR A 628 15.69 -21.04 -5.32
CA TYR A 628 16.38 -20.56 -4.12
C TYR A 628 17.17 -21.66 -3.41
N LEU A 629 16.61 -22.88 -3.26
CA LEU A 629 17.33 -23.99 -2.63
C LEU A 629 18.58 -24.41 -3.42
N ARG A 630 18.57 -24.24 -4.74
CA ARG A 630 19.75 -24.50 -5.59
C ARG A 630 20.84 -23.46 -5.36
N ASP A 631 20.44 -22.19 -5.21
CA ASP A 631 21.37 -21.07 -5.03
C ASP A 631 21.93 -21.00 -3.60
N MET A 632 21.21 -21.55 -2.61
CA MET A 632 21.65 -21.63 -1.21
C MET A 632 22.90 -22.50 -1.03
N GLY A 633 23.78 -22.06 -0.13
CA GLY A 633 24.88 -22.87 0.39
C GLY A 633 24.39 -24.11 1.17
N PRO A 634 25.28 -25.09 1.44
CA PRO A 634 24.90 -26.32 2.15
C PRO A 634 24.40 -26.05 3.57
N GLU A 635 25.00 -25.08 4.28
CA GLU A 635 24.58 -24.67 5.63
C GLU A 635 23.24 -23.94 5.61
N GLU A 636 23.07 -22.94 4.73
CA GLU A 636 21.81 -22.21 4.56
C GLU A 636 20.65 -23.15 4.23
N ARG A 637 20.90 -24.14 3.37
CA ARG A 637 19.91 -25.17 3.03
C ARG A 637 19.56 -26.02 4.24
N ARG A 638 20.53 -26.37 5.08
CA ARG A 638 20.28 -27.12 6.33
C ARG A 638 19.47 -26.31 7.33
N VAL A 639 19.81 -25.03 7.54
CA VAL A 639 19.03 -24.10 8.38
C VAL A 639 17.58 -24.04 7.89
N PHE A 640 17.39 -23.83 6.58
CA PHE A 640 16.06 -23.81 5.97
C PHE A 640 15.29 -25.10 6.27
N LEU A 641 15.86 -26.28 6.00
CA LEU A 641 15.15 -27.55 6.20
C LEU A 641 14.79 -27.80 7.67
N LEU A 642 15.74 -27.59 8.59
CA LEU A 642 15.52 -27.83 10.01
C LEU A 642 14.48 -26.88 10.60
N SER A 643 14.50 -25.60 10.20
CA SER A 643 13.48 -24.64 10.64
C SER A 643 12.05 -25.05 10.27
N GLN A 644 11.85 -25.83 9.19
CA GLN A 644 10.52 -26.29 8.82
C GLN A 644 9.99 -27.38 9.76
N TYR A 645 10.85 -28.11 10.48
CA TYR A 645 10.42 -29.17 11.42
C TYR A 645 9.65 -28.66 12.63
N VAL A 646 9.62 -27.35 12.86
CA VAL A 646 8.67 -26.74 13.81
C VAL A 646 7.23 -27.13 13.46
N LEU A 647 6.91 -27.40 12.18
CA LEU A 647 5.60 -27.86 11.72
C LEU A 647 5.21 -29.26 12.20
N LEU A 648 6.09 -30.01 12.87
CA LEU A 648 5.74 -31.28 13.53
C LEU A 648 5.11 -31.05 14.92
N ARG A 649 5.16 -29.80 15.43
CA ARG A 649 4.67 -29.42 16.75
C ARG A 649 3.19 -29.05 16.72
N GLU A 650 2.34 -30.05 16.48
CA GLU A 650 0.89 -29.87 16.34
C GLU A 650 0.25 -29.15 17.54
N ARG A 651 0.69 -29.44 18.77
CA ARG A 651 0.15 -28.82 19.99
C ARG A 651 0.44 -27.32 20.03
N GLU A 652 1.70 -26.95 19.87
CA GLU A 652 2.16 -25.58 19.96
C GLU A 652 1.60 -24.73 18.81
N ILE A 653 1.56 -25.27 17.60
CA ILE A 653 0.97 -24.59 16.44
C ILE A 653 -0.54 -24.40 16.62
N SER A 654 -1.25 -25.42 17.12
CA SER A 654 -2.68 -25.30 17.43
C SER A 654 -2.93 -24.20 18.46
N GLN A 655 -2.06 -24.08 19.46
CA GLN A 655 -2.14 -23.03 20.47
C GLN A 655 -1.95 -21.64 19.85
N VAL A 656 -0.98 -21.45 18.96
CA VAL A 656 -0.79 -20.16 18.26
C VAL A 656 -2.03 -19.76 17.44
N PHE A 657 -2.72 -20.72 16.81
CA PHE A 657 -3.99 -20.45 16.14
C PHE A 657 -5.11 -20.06 17.11
N LEU A 658 -5.21 -20.73 18.27
CA LEU A 658 -6.19 -20.44 19.32
C LEU A 658 -5.95 -19.09 19.99
N ASP A 659 -4.68 -18.70 20.15
CA ASP A 659 -4.25 -17.42 20.72
C ASP A 659 -4.52 -16.23 19.78
N GLY A 660 -5.03 -16.50 18.57
CA GLY A 660 -5.65 -15.50 17.71
C GLY A 660 -4.84 -15.10 16.48
N LEU A 661 -3.84 -15.89 16.07
CA LEU A 661 -2.99 -15.60 14.89
C LEU A 661 -3.81 -15.18 13.64
N VAL A 662 -4.93 -15.86 13.37
CA VAL A 662 -5.79 -15.64 12.19
C VAL A 662 -7.19 -15.12 12.57
N GLY A 663 -7.36 -14.68 13.81
CA GLY A 663 -8.63 -14.17 14.34
C GLY A 663 -9.76 -15.21 14.33
N ARG A 664 -11.01 -14.75 14.15
CA ARG A 664 -12.23 -15.57 14.33
C ARG A 664 -12.38 -16.76 13.35
N ASN A 665 -11.62 -16.78 12.25
CA ASN A 665 -11.71 -17.82 11.22
C ASN A 665 -10.59 -18.87 11.32
N PHE A 666 -9.97 -19.03 12.50
CA PHE A 666 -8.84 -19.93 12.72
C PHE A 666 -9.11 -21.40 12.34
N GLY A 667 -10.36 -21.88 12.45
CA GLY A 667 -10.69 -23.29 12.19
C GLY A 667 -10.35 -23.78 10.77
N LYS A 668 -10.48 -22.91 9.75
CA LYS A 668 -10.07 -23.25 8.37
C LYS A 668 -8.56 -23.30 8.18
N ALA A 669 -7.83 -22.42 8.87
CA ALA A 669 -6.37 -22.38 8.80
C ALA A 669 -5.76 -23.56 9.57
N LEU A 670 -6.32 -23.89 10.72
CA LEU A 670 -5.89 -25.03 11.53
C LEU A 670 -6.11 -26.36 10.82
N SER A 671 -7.29 -26.57 10.22
CA SER A 671 -7.55 -27.79 9.42
C SER A 671 -6.59 -27.91 8.24
N PHE A 672 -6.36 -26.82 7.51
CA PHE A 672 -5.37 -26.80 6.44
C PHE A 672 -3.96 -27.19 6.92
N TYR A 673 -3.51 -26.67 8.06
CA TYR A 673 -2.22 -27.05 8.63
C TYR A 673 -2.18 -28.55 8.98
N LEU A 674 -3.17 -29.04 9.73
CA LEU A 674 -3.23 -30.43 10.17
C LEU A 674 -3.24 -31.41 8.99
N ASP A 675 -3.93 -31.06 7.90
CA ASP A 675 -4.04 -31.91 6.72
C ASP A 675 -2.77 -31.90 5.86
N MET A 676 -2.11 -30.74 5.68
CA MET A 676 -1.07 -30.58 4.65
C MET A 676 0.37 -30.55 5.15
N HIS A 677 0.62 -30.34 6.45
CA HIS A 677 1.99 -30.12 6.96
C HIS A 677 2.94 -31.30 6.69
N ARG A 678 2.45 -32.55 6.76
CA ARG A 678 3.29 -33.75 6.53
C ARG A 678 3.71 -33.88 5.06
N GLU A 679 2.74 -33.77 4.15
CA GLU A 679 2.99 -33.80 2.69
C GLU A 679 4.00 -32.71 2.29
N TYR A 680 3.86 -31.51 2.86
CA TYR A 680 4.81 -30.41 2.63
C TYR A 680 6.24 -30.74 3.07
N LEU A 681 6.41 -31.32 4.26
CA LEU A 681 7.74 -31.65 4.78
C LEU A 681 8.40 -32.76 3.94
N GLU A 682 7.63 -33.77 3.53
CA GLU A 682 8.10 -34.84 2.64
C GLU A 682 8.52 -34.28 1.27
N ASP A 683 7.68 -33.44 0.66
CA ASP A 683 7.94 -32.78 -0.64
C ASP A 683 9.24 -31.97 -0.62
N ILE A 684 9.49 -31.21 0.45
CA ILE A 684 10.69 -30.38 0.59
C ILE A 684 11.94 -31.23 0.81
N GLN A 685 11.85 -32.29 1.61
CA GLN A 685 12.97 -33.21 1.81
C GLN A 685 13.35 -33.90 0.51
N GLU A 686 12.37 -34.36 -0.28
CA GLU A 686 12.61 -34.98 -1.58
C GLU A 686 13.30 -33.98 -2.53
N LEU A 687 12.78 -32.74 -2.60
CA LEU A 687 13.38 -31.69 -3.41
C LEU A 687 14.84 -31.41 -3.02
N ALA A 688 15.13 -31.31 -1.72
CA ALA A 688 16.48 -31.10 -1.23
C ALA A 688 17.41 -32.28 -1.57
N GLY A 689 16.92 -33.51 -1.47
CA GLY A 689 17.64 -34.72 -1.85
C GLY A 689 17.99 -34.76 -3.34
N GLN A 690 17.02 -34.44 -4.21
CA GLN A 690 17.24 -34.36 -5.67
C GLN A 690 18.31 -33.31 -6.03
N LEU A 691 18.26 -32.13 -5.41
CA LEU A 691 19.25 -31.08 -5.63
C LEU A 691 20.65 -31.45 -5.12
N ALA A 692 20.76 -32.22 -4.04
CA ALA A 692 22.04 -32.72 -3.55
C ALA A 692 22.66 -33.77 -4.49
N THR A 693 21.84 -34.60 -5.15
CA THR A 693 22.32 -35.58 -6.14
C THR A 693 22.71 -34.96 -7.48
N SER A 694 22.04 -33.89 -7.90
CA SER A 694 22.31 -33.22 -9.18
C SER A 694 23.54 -32.30 -9.17
N ALA A 695 24.12 -32.04 -7.99
CA ALA A 695 25.33 -31.23 -7.79
C ALA A 695 26.62 -32.08 -7.72
N LYS A 696 26.50 -33.42 -7.71
CA LYS A 696 27.59 -34.36 -7.95
C LYS A 696 27.62 -34.74 -9.42
#